data_AF-A0A379E4L7-F1
#
_entry.id   AF-A0A379E4L7-F1
#
_cell.length_a   1.000
_cell.length_b   1.000
_cell.length_c   1.000
_cell.angle_alpha   90.00
_cell.angle_beta   90.00
_cell.angle_gamma   90.00
#
_symmetry.space_group_name_H-M   'P 1'
#
loop_
_entity.id
_entity.type
_entity.pdbx_description
1 polymer ?
#
loop_
_entity_poly.entity_id
_entity_poly.type
_entity_poly.pdbx_seq_one_letter_code
_entity_poly.pdbx_strand_id
1 'polypeptide(L)'
;MKRYIFLFLVLLNVCTIQAQRVRVAAPKHVTVGEEFQVEYTVYTQDIHRFQLGRLSGGLEKVYGPATSSQSNFQFIDGHASSSSSVSFTYVFVATRKGMLSIGPARIIVNGQELASTPVRINASGNTTARSSSGGGYYDPQDDPRSAATTISSKDLFIKVSANKTTVYEQEPVLLTYKVYTTKNLRQLMGKMPDLAGFHVQEIDLPQQKTFHRERIGNRVYNCVTWSEYVMYPQMTGTLKVPSLTFHGIIQESNGFNPFEAFGIDGGTTNIKKNIVAPGLTVKVLPLPARPAEFSGGVGHFNLSAQLNKKEVKAGDPVTIRVVVSGTGNLKLIRQPIIQLPKGFEAYDIKTTDKTQLTTKGAEGNMIYDQVVVPHQEGVVSIPPVKLCYYDLAQKKYVTLQTAPMELKVSRGDGTSKDILSVDLPNEDILPLKTGESSLDKVGNFFFGSAPYYIILILLLSTGGILSFCYRNRFAHRVDMVLKRGKNANRIAAGRLHEAELLMLKNKNLEFYDEVLKTLWGYASDKLDLPVEQLSRDNISERFEKINVAKEVIDKFIAAIDECEFERYAPGDEKGNMKRTLDTAMTAISDMEEAVKALTPPSRKTRIFFLLICLSVFSLQLAAQTKADVDKMYQKGNYAQAVKGYEKLLKQGESAALYYNLGNSYYRLDNIPHAVLSYERAQRLAPGDEDIRFNLQLAQSKTIDNLTPESEMFFVTWYKALVNYLSVDCWAFLGLVCLALSLAALVVYLFVDSDGFRKAVKVAVPAFLFLFLLDTFFAVQQVYLLDSDDHGIIMSSSAVVRKTPDQQSAEAFILHEGSKVRIIDHSMSQWTEIQLSDGRQGWVRTRHIEAI
;
A
#
# COMPACT_ATOMS: atom_id res chain seq x y z
N MET A 1 -25.01 19.58 -23.52
CA MET A 1 -23.59 19.12 -23.46
C MET A 1 -23.34 17.98 -22.47
N LYS A 2 -23.95 17.92 -21.27
CA LYS A 2 -23.72 16.83 -20.29
C LYS A 2 -24.25 15.43 -20.68
N ARG A 3 -25.19 15.30 -21.63
CA ARG A 3 -25.73 13.99 -22.08
C ARG A 3 -24.91 13.31 -23.18
N TYR A 4 -24.13 14.07 -23.95
CA TYR A 4 -23.30 13.52 -25.05
C TYR A 4 -21.96 12.97 -24.57
N ILE A 5 -21.45 13.46 -23.44
CA ILE A 5 -20.20 12.98 -22.82
C ILE A 5 -20.40 11.56 -22.25
N PHE A 6 -21.58 11.24 -21.72
CA PHE A 6 -21.89 9.90 -21.22
C PHE A 6 -22.04 8.88 -22.34
N LEU A 7 -22.59 9.29 -23.49
CA LEU A 7 -22.74 8.42 -24.67
C LEU A 7 -21.40 8.18 -25.39
N PHE A 8 -20.50 9.17 -25.36
CA PHE A 8 -19.13 9.04 -25.89
C PHE A 8 -18.25 8.12 -25.01
N LEU A 9 -18.46 8.11 -23.70
CA LEU A 9 -17.76 7.22 -22.75
C LEU A 9 -18.20 5.75 -22.84
N VAL A 10 -19.45 5.49 -23.22
CA VAL A 10 -19.97 4.12 -23.43
C VAL A 10 -19.51 3.54 -24.79
N LEU A 11 -19.33 4.38 -25.81
CA LEU A 11 -18.84 3.96 -27.14
C LEU A 11 -17.32 3.67 -27.18
N LEU A 12 -16.55 4.17 -26.21
CA LEU A 12 -15.10 3.91 -26.13
C LEU A 12 -14.73 2.52 -25.56
N ASN A 13 -15.71 1.72 -25.12
CA ASN A 13 -15.50 0.39 -24.51
C ASN A 13 -15.70 -0.79 -25.48
N VAL A 14 -15.88 -0.56 -26.78
CA VAL A 14 -16.03 -1.64 -27.77
C VAL A 14 -14.99 -1.50 -28.88
N CYS A 15 -13.75 -1.94 -28.62
CA CYS A 15 -12.86 -2.59 -29.61
C CYS A 15 -11.46 -2.85 -29.04
N THR A 16 -11.27 -4.00 -28.37
CA THR A 16 -9.99 -4.73 -28.43
C THR A 16 -10.26 -6.23 -28.28
N ILE A 17 -10.67 -6.89 -29.37
CA ILE A 17 -10.53 -8.35 -29.45
C ILE A 17 -9.11 -8.62 -29.96
N GLN A 18 -8.16 -8.81 -29.05
CA GLN A 18 -6.91 -9.47 -29.43
C GLN A 18 -7.21 -10.96 -29.61
N ALA A 19 -7.16 -11.43 -30.85
CA ALA A 19 -7.27 -12.86 -31.13
C ALA A 19 -6.04 -13.59 -30.53
N GLN A 20 -6.26 -14.45 -29.55
CA GLN A 20 -5.23 -15.33 -28.99
C GLN A 20 -4.74 -16.28 -30.10
N ARG A 21 -3.43 -16.32 -30.37
CA ARG A 21 -2.81 -17.18 -31.40
C ARG A 21 -1.78 -18.12 -30.78
N VAL A 22 -1.71 -19.35 -31.27
CA VAL A 22 -0.66 -20.32 -30.93
C VAL A 22 0.56 -20.04 -31.78
N ARG A 23 1.70 -19.69 -31.16
CA ARG A 23 2.96 -19.47 -31.87
C ARG A 23 3.65 -20.80 -32.09
N VAL A 24 4.16 -21.03 -33.29
CA VAL A 24 4.96 -22.23 -33.62
C VAL A 24 6.35 -21.80 -34.07
N ALA A 25 7.38 -22.33 -33.42
CA ALA A 25 8.77 -22.16 -33.79
C ALA A 25 9.32 -23.49 -34.31
N ALA A 26 9.79 -23.49 -35.55
CA ALA A 26 10.38 -24.65 -36.20
C ALA A 26 11.46 -24.22 -37.21
N PRO A 27 12.51 -25.03 -37.41
CA PRO A 27 13.50 -24.78 -38.45
C PRO A 27 12.87 -24.97 -39.84
N LYS A 28 13.23 -24.08 -40.79
CA LYS A 28 12.76 -24.15 -42.18
C LYS A 28 13.54 -25.17 -43.02
N HIS A 29 14.78 -25.47 -42.62
CA HIS A 29 15.70 -26.41 -43.28
C HIS A 29 16.29 -27.37 -42.24
N VAL A 30 16.32 -28.66 -42.56
CA VAL A 30 16.86 -29.71 -41.69
C VAL A 30 17.62 -30.73 -42.51
N THR A 31 18.60 -31.41 -41.89
CA THR A 31 19.33 -32.50 -42.53
C THR A 31 18.60 -33.82 -42.31
N VAL A 32 18.52 -34.66 -43.34
CA VAL A 32 17.94 -36.01 -43.21
C VAL A 32 18.77 -36.83 -42.20
N GLY A 33 18.13 -37.36 -41.15
CA GLY A 33 18.77 -38.13 -40.07
C GLY A 33 19.20 -37.34 -38.83
N GLU A 34 19.13 -36.01 -38.85
CA GLU A 34 19.40 -35.17 -37.66
C GLU A 34 18.11 -34.88 -36.87
N GLU A 35 18.22 -34.87 -35.54
CA GLU A 35 17.14 -34.46 -34.65
C GLU A 35 16.99 -32.93 -34.62
N PHE A 36 15.74 -32.46 -34.68
CA PHE A 36 15.43 -31.05 -34.58
C PHE A 36 14.16 -30.80 -33.77
N GLN A 37 14.07 -29.61 -33.18
CA GLN A 37 13.00 -29.24 -32.25
C GLN A 37 11.91 -28.40 -32.91
N VAL A 38 10.68 -28.66 -32.52
CA VAL A 38 9.50 -27.83 -32.83
C VAL A 38 8.82 -27.46 -31.53
N GLU A 39 8.65 -26.17 -31.29
CA GLU A 39 8.07 -25.60 -30.08
C GLU A 39 6.73 -24.93 -30.40
N TYR A 40 5.71 -25.23 -29.59
CA TYR A 40 4.39 -24.59 -29.64
C TYR A 40 4.19 -23.78 -28.36
N THR A 41 4.13 -22.45 -28.47
CA THR A 41 3.97 -21.54 -27.34
C THR A 41 2.59 -20.91 -27.34
N VAL A 42 1.93 -20.94 -26.19
CA VAL A 42 0.65 -20.26 -25.95
C VAL A 42 0.83 -19.27 -24.81
N TYR A 43 0.44 -18.02 -25.04
CA TYR A 43 0.59 -16.92 -24.07
C TYR A 43 -0.59 -16.87 -23.07
N THR A 44 -0.82 -17.97 -22.35
CA THR A 44 -1.72 -18.07 -21.19
C THR A 44 -1.34 -19.30 -20.35
N GLN A 45 -1.85 -19.40 -19.12
CA GLN A 45 -1.73 -20.58 -18.25
C GLN A 45 -2.99 -21.47 -18.28
N ASP A 46 -4.14 -20.94 -18.71
CA ASP A 46 -5.40 -21.69 -18.76
C ASP A 46 -5.51 -22.50 -20.07
N ILE A 47 -4.90 -23.68 -20.07
CA ILE A 47 -4.75 -24.54 -21.25
C ILE A 47 -5.25 -25.95 -20.95
N HIS A 48 -6.06 -26.48 -21.85
CA HIS A 48 -6.55 -27.86 -21.81
C HIS A 48 -6.37 -28.57 -23.16
N ARG A 49 -6.10 -29.88 -23.10
CA ARG A 49 -6.07 -30.81 -24.25
C ARG A 49 -5.23 -30.34 -25.45
N PHE A 50 -3.90 -30.27 -25.31
CA PHE A 50 -2.99 -30.09 -26.45
C PHE A 50 -2.93 -31.36 -27.31
N GLN A 51 -3.15 -31.23 -28.63
CA GLN A 51 -3.06 -32.32 -29.60
C GLN A 51 -2.16 -31.92 -30.78
N LEU A 52 -1.11 -32.71 -31.01
CA LEU A 52 -0.19 -32.53 -32.13
C LEU A 52 -0.89 -32.81 -33.47
N GLY A 53 -0.65 -31.97 -34.48
CA GLY A 53 -1.21 -32.15 -35.82
C GLY A 53 -0.63 -33.35 -36.58
N ARG A 54 -1.33 -33.78 -37.64
CA ARG A 54 -0.93 -34.94 -38.44
C ARG A 54 0.41 -34.72 -39.14
N LEU A 55 1.33 -35.68 -39.03
CA LEU A 55 2.64 -35.66 -39.66
C LEU A 55 2.57 -36.16 -41.11
N SER A 56 3.29 -35.50 -42.04
CA SER A 56 3.49 -36.01 -43.40
C SER A 56 4.44 -37.20 -43.40
N GLY A 57 4.28 -38.15 -44.33
CA GLY A 57 5.21 -39.27 -44.48
C GLY A 57 6.65 -38.78 -44.70
N GLY A 58 7.59 -39.22 -43.84
CA GLY A 58 8.98 -38.75 -43.84
C GLY A 58 9.43 -37.98 -42.59
N LEU A 59 8.51 -37.72 -41.64
CA LEU A 59 8.77 -37.11 -40.34
C LEU A 59 8.44 -38.12 -39.24
N GLU A 60 9.41 -38.40 -38.36
CA GLU A 60 9.21 -39.28 -37.22
C GLU A 60 9.40 -38.51 -35.90
N LYS A 61 8.50 -38.74 -34.94
CA LYS A 61 8.56 -38.13 -33.61
C LYS A 61 9.50 -38.96 -32.73
N VAL A 62 10.63 -38.37 -32.33
CA VAL A 62 11.63 -39.02 -31.47
C VAL A 62 11.28 -38.81 -29.98
N TYR A 63 10.83 -37.61 -29.62
CA TYR A 63 10.57 -37.25 -28.22
C TYR A 63 9.50 -36.15 -28.08
N GLY A 64 8.76 -36.15 -26.97
CA GLY A 64 7.79 -35.10 -26.59
C GLY A 64 6.31 -35.53 -26.51
N PRO A 65 5.44 -34.67 -25.91
CA PRO A 65 5.74 -33.28 -25.53
C PRO A 65 6.52 -33.15 -24.22
N ALA A 66 7.52 -32.28 -24.21
CA ALA A 66 8.09 -31.68 -22.99
C ALA A 66 7.40 -30.33 -22.74
N THR A 67 6.84 -30.14 -21.55
CA THR A 67 6.07 -28.94 -21.20
C THR A 67 6.87 -28.01 -20.29
N SER A 68 6.89 -26.72 -20.60
CA SER A 68 7.51 -25.68 -19.77
C SER A 68 6.54 -24.52 -19.59
N SER A 69 6.47 -23.98 -18.37
CA SER A 69 5.61 -22.84 -18.02
C SER A 69 6.49 -21.68 -17.53
N GLN A 70 6.26 -20.49 -18.08
CA GLN A 70 6.99 -19.27 -17.74
C GLN A 70 6.00 -18.13 -17.47
N SER A 71 6.20 -17.39 -16.38
CA SER A 71 5.48 -16.15 -16.10
C SER A 71 6.47 -14.99 -16.12
N ASN A 72 6.20 -13.99 -16.94
CA ASN A 72 6.97 -12.76 -16.97
C ASN A 72 6.04 -11.57 -16.65
N PHE A 73 6.46 -10.76 -15.69
CA PHE A 73 5.72 -9.58 -15.25
C PHE A 73 6.56 -8.37 -15.60
N GLN A 74 6.05 -7.51 -16.49
CA GLN A 74 6.78 -6.34 -16.95
C GLN A 74 5.94 -5.08 -16.75
N PHE A 75 6.59 -4.08 -16.18
CA PHE A 75 6.03 -2.76 -15.89
C PHE A 75 6.77 -1.73 -16.74
N ILE A 76 6.07 -1.05 -17.64
CA ILE A 76 6.60 0.06 -18.44
C ILE A 76 5.60 1.21 -18.38
N ASP A 77 6.05 2.42 -18.02
CA ASP A 77 5.29 3.67 -18.05
C ASP A 77 3.88 3.60 -17.42
N GLY A 78 3.76 2.97 -16.26
CA GLY A 78 2.49 2.92 -15.52
C GLY A 78 1.43 1.95 -16.06
N HIS A 79 1.76 1.16 -17.09
CA HIS A 79 0.92 0.06 -17.56
C HIS A 79 1.55 -1.29 -17.20
N ALA A 80 0.81 -2.10 -16.45
CA ALA A 80 1.19 -3.46 -16.13
C ALA A 80 0.84 -4.39 -17.29
N SER A 81 1.84 -5.12 -17.81
CA SER A 81 1.61 -6.24 -18.72
C SER A 81 2.12 -7.52 -18.07
N SER A 82 1.19 -8.39 -17.67
CA SER A 82 1.50 -9.76 -17.24
C SER A 82 1.38 -10.69 -18.45
N SER A 83 2.49 -11.28 -18.89
CA SER A 83 2.48 -12.32 -19.92
C SER A 83 2.85 -13.65 -19.30
N SER A 84 1.92 -14.58 -19.26
CA SER A 84 2.19 -15.98 -18.91
C SER A 84 2.20 -16.81 -20.19
N SER A 85 3.09 -17.80 -20.27
CA SER A 85 3.14 -18.69 -21.43
C SER A 85 3.47 -20.11 -21.06
N VAL A 86 2.86 -21.06 -21.77
CA VAL A 86 3.20 -22.48 -21.72
C VAL A 86 3.71 -22.90 -23.09
N SER A 87 4.86 -23.57 -23.11
CA SER A 87 5.50 -24.12 -24.30
C SER A 87 5.46 -25.65 -24.28
N PHE A 88 5.10 -26.24 -25.43
CA PHE A 88 5.17 -27.68 -25.69
C PHE A 88 6.25 -27.94 -26.74
N THR A 89 7.29 -28.67 -26.36
CA THR A 89 8.43 -28.96 -27.24
C THR A 89 8.45 -30.42 -27.67
N TYR A 90 8.62 -30.64 -28.97
CA TYR A 90 8.77 -31.95 -29.61
C TYR A 90 10.10 -32.03 -30.37
N VAL A 91 10.70 -33.22 -30.38
CA VAL A 91 11.89 -33.54 -31.18
C VAL A 91 11.46 -34.47 -32.32
N PHE A 92 11.80 -34.11 -33.55
CA PHE A 92 11.53 -34.88 -34.75
C PHE A 92 12.82 -35.21 -35.50
N VAL A 93 12.78 -36.27 -36.31
CA VAL A 93 13.82 -36.61 -37.28
C VAL A 93 13.19 -36.71 -38.68
N ALA A 94 13.89 -36.16 -39.68
CA ALA A 94 13.48 -36.29 -41.07
C ALA A 94 14.10 -37.56 -41.68
N THR A 95 13.27 -38.45 -42.22
CA THR A 95 13.70 -39.77 -42.75
C THR A 95 13.83 -39.80 -44.27
N ARG A 96 13.38 -38.75 -44.97
CA ARG A 96 13.53 -38.60 -46.43
C ARG A 96 13.76 -37.15 -46.82
N LYS A 97 14.42 -36.95 -47.97
CA LYS A 97 14.57 -35.63 -48.59
C LYS A 97 13.24 -35.13 -49.18
N GLY A 98 13.07 -33.81 -49.20
CA GLY A 98 11.92 -33.12 -49.78
C GLY A 98 11.16 -32.24 -48.79
N MET A 99 10.03 -31.69 -49.23
CA MET A 99 9.18 -30.84 -48.41
C MET A 99 8.29 -31.71 -47.50
N LEU A 100 8.48 -31.57 -46.19
CA LEU A 100 7.76 -32.26 -45.14
C LEU A 100 6.88 -31.26 -44.38
N SER A 101 5.75 -31.71 -43.84
CA SER A 101 4.82 -30.83 -43.12
C SER A 101 4.24 -31.46 -41.86
N ILE A 102 4.05 -30.62 -40.85
CA ILE A 102 3.30 -30.92 -39.63
C ILE A 102 1.98 -30.14 -39.72
N GLY A 103 0.86 -30.86 -39.64
CA GLY A 103 -0.47 -30.26 -39.62
C GLY A 103 -0.69 -29.32 -38.41
N PRO A 104 -1.76 -28.52 -38.43
CA PRO A 104 -2.06 -27.61 -37.33
C PRO A 104 -2.30 -28.38 -36.02
N ALA A 105 -1.62 -27.98 -34.95
CA ALA A 105 -1.86 -28.49 -33.60
C ALA A 105 -3.09 -27.81 -33.00
N ARG A 106 -3.88 -28.55 -32.22
CA ARG A 106 -5.13 -28.07 -31.60
C ARG A 106 -4.96 -27.94 -30.10
N ILE A 107 -5.53 -26.88 -29.53
CA ILE A 107 -5.45 -26.60 -28.09
C ILE A 107 -6.71 -25.87 -27.63
N ILE A 108 -7.20 -26.19 -26.43
CA ILE A 108 -8.35 -25.48 -25.84
C ILE A 108 -7.80 -24.43 -24.88
N VAL A 109 -8.13 -23.17 -25.12
CA VAL A 109 -7.71 -22.00 -24.32
C VAL A 109 -8.95 -21.23 -23.91
N ASN A 110 -9.15 -21.02 -22.60
CA ASN A 110 -10.33 -20.34 -22.04
C ASN A 110 -11.67 -20.89 -22.59
N GLY A 111 -11.77 -22.21 -22.81
CA GLY A 111 -12.95 -22.87 -23.38
C GLY A 111 -13.13 -22.78 -24.91
N GLN A 112 -12.24 -22.11 -25.64
CA GLN A 112 -12.26 -22.04 -27.11
C GLN A 112 -11.16 -22.92 -27.74
N GLU A 113 -11.48 -23.66 -28.80
CA GLU A 113 -10.50 -24.46 -29.55
C GLU A 113 -9.72 -23.59 -30.53
N LEU A 114 -8.41 -23.47 -30.32
CA LEU A 114 -7.47 -22.76 -31.18
C LEU A 114 -6.61 -23.77 -31.96
N ALA A 115 -6.31 -23.42 -33.21
CA ALA A 115 -5.43 -24.18 -34.09
C ALA A 115 -4.16 -23.39 -34.42
N SER A 116 -3.00 -24.06 -34.40
CA SER A 116 -1.73 -23.48 -34.79
C SER A 116 -1.56 -23.42 -36.31
N THR A 117 -0.60 -22.63 -36.80
CA THR A 117 -0.24 -22.65 -38.22
C THR A 117 0.51 -23.94 -38.57
N PRO A 118 0.22 -24.60 -39.70
CA PRO A 118 0.95 -25.78 -40.12
C PRO A 118 2.42 -25.44 -40.42
N VAL A 119 3.33 -26.33 -40.02
CA VAL A 119 4.77 -26.17 -40.23
C VAL A 119 5.17 -26.83 -41.54
N ARG A 120 5.97 -26.15 -42.37
CA ARG A 120 6.60 -26.73 -43.57
C ARG A 120 8.12 -26.68 -43.43
N ILE A 121 8.76 -27.82 -43.64
CA ILE A 121 10.19 -28.04 -43.44
C ILE A 121 10.78 -28.62 -44.71
N ASN A 122 11.90 -28.07 -45.19
CA ASN A 122 12.62 -28.62 -46.32
C ASN A 122 13.79 -29.49 -45.83
N ALA A 123 13.69 -30.80 -46.02
CA ALA A 123 14.73 -31.74 -45.63
C ALA A 123 15.71 -31.98 -46.80
N SER A 124 16.99 -31.70 -46.58
CA SER A 124 18.07 -31.87 -47.57
C SER A 124 19.20 -32.75 -47.02
N GLY A 125 19.99 -33.35 -47.90
CA GLY A 125 21.08 -34.26 -47.52
C GLY A 125 20.84 -35.69 -47.99
N ASN A 126 21.93 -36.45 -48.13
CA ASN A 126 21.88 -37.86 -48.50
C ASN A 126 21.79 -38.72 -47.25
N THR A 127 20.87 -39.68 -47.26
CA THR A 127 20.75 -40.74 -46.27
C THR A 127 21.98 -41.64 -46.31
N THR A 128 22.97 -41.42 -45.44
CA THR A 128 23.82 -42.54 -45.00
C THR A 128 23.06 -43.27 -43.91
N ALA A 129 22.17 -44.17 -44.34
CA ALA A 129 21.58 -45.17 -43.46
C ALA A 129 22.72 -46.02 -42.90
N ARG A 130 23.09 -45.78 -41.64
CA ARG A 130 23.91 -46.72 -40.90
C ARG A 130 22.96 -47.68 -40.21
N SER A 131 22.58 -48.69 -40.96
CA SER A 131 21.99 -49.92 -40.46
C SER A 131 22.95 -50.57 -39.47
N SER A 132 22.59 -50.59 -38.20
CA SER A 132 23.15 -51.55 -37.23
C SER A 132 22.03 -52.50 -36.82
N SER A 133 21.75 -53.43 -37.72
CA SER A 133 21.22 -54.75 -37.39
C SER A 133 22.27 -55.49 -36.57
N GLY A 134 21.92 -55.90 -35.36
CA GLY A 134 22.79 -56.70 -34.51
C GLY A 134 22.00 -57.25 -33.34
N GLY A 135 21.15 -58.25 -33.62
CA GLY A 135 20.66 -59.14 -32.58
C GLY A 135 21.84 -59.91 -32.00
N GLY A 136 22.03 -59.79 -30.69
CA GLY A 136 23.05 -60.49 -29.93
C GLY A 136 22.49 -60.83 -28.55
N TYR A 137 22.50 -62.12 -28.26
CA TYR A 137 22.09 -62.74 -27.00
C TYR A 137 22.70 -62.04 -25.78
N TYR A 138 21.87 -61.86 -24.74
CA TYR A 138 22.32 -61.54 -23.39
C TYR A 138 23.10 -62.73 -22.82
N ASP A 139 24.39 -62.53 -22.58
CA ASP A 139 25.22 -63.38 -21.71
C ASP A 139 25.37 -62.64 -20.36
N PRO A 140 24.90 -63.20 -19.23
CA PRO A 140 24.92 -62.52 -17.95
C PRO A 140 26.25 -62.75 -17.25
N GLN A 141 27.33 -62.17 -17.76
CA GLN A 141 28.61 -62.17 -17.05
C GLN A 141 29.52 -61.01 -17.45
N ASP A 142 29.14 -59.80 -17.07
CA ASP A 142 30.11 -58.77 -16.69
C ASP A 142 29.37 -57.66 -15.95
N ASP A 143 29.55 -57.64 -14.63
CA ASP A 143 29.08 -56.61 -13.72
C ASP A 143 30.12 -55.48 -13.66
N PRO A 144 29.86 -54.27 -14.19
CA PRO A 144 30.74 -53.13 -13.98
C PRO A 144 30.26 -52.30 -12.78
N ARG A 145 29.83 -52.94 -11.68
CA ARG A 145 29.80 -52.29 -10.35
C ARG A 145 31.20 -52.25 -9.76
N SER A 146 32.02 -51.32 -10.26
CA SER A 146 33.12 -50.65 -9.53
C SER A 146 33.87 -49.69 -10.45
N ALA A 147 33.21 -48.61 -10.87
CA ALA A 147 33.91 -47.41 -11.32
C ALA A 147 33.36 -46.21 -10.56
N ALA A 148 33.86 -46.00 -9.34
CA ALA A 148 33.87 -44.64 -8.79
C ALA A 148 34.61 -43.77 -9.81
N THR A 149 33.88 -43.04 -10.66
CA THR A 149 34.51 -42.14 -11.62
C THR A 149 35.25 -41.07 -10.83
N THR A 150 36.56 -41.27 -10.69
CA THR A 150 37.42 -40.36 -9.94
C THR A 150 37.35 -39.01 -10.63
N ILE A 151 36.66 -38.04 -10.02
CA ILE A 151 36.53 -36.68 -10.55
C ILE A 151 37.94 -36.12 -10.73
N SER A 152 38.33 -35.96 -11.99
CA SER A 152 39.68 -35.55 -12.37
C SER A 152 39.76 -34.03 -12.50
N SER A 153 40.97 -33.47 -12.55
CA SER A 153 41.20 -32.05 -12.88
C SER A 153 40.72 -31.68 -14.29
N LYS A 154 40.36 -32.64 -15.14
CA LYS A 154 39.73 -32.40 -16.45
C LYS A 154 38.21 -32.23 -16.36
N ASP A 155 37.58 -32.63 -15.25
CA ASP A 155 36.11 -32.61 -15.07
C ASP A 155 35.65 -31.41 -14.24
N LEU A 156 36.51 -30.90 -13.36
CA LEU A 156 36.29 -29.67 -12.58
C LEU A 156 37.62 -28.94 -12.35
N PHE A 157 37.72 -27.71 -12.82
CA PHE A 157 38.89 -26.85 -12.62
C PHE A 157 38.50 -25.37 -12.57
N ILE A 158 39.42 -24.55 -12.06
CA ILE A 158 39.28 -23.10 -12.00
C ILE A 158 40.32 -22.48 -12.93
N LYS A 159 39.87 -21.63 -13.84
CA LYS A 159 40.73 -20.78 -14.65
C LYS A 159 40.87 -19.43 -13.96
N VAL A 160 42.11 -19.06 -13.67
CA VAL A 160 42.46 -17.74 -13.14
C VAL A 160 42.94 -16.89 -14.30
N SER A 161 42.36 -15.71 -14.46
CA SER A 161 42.77 -14.75 -15.48
C SER A 161 42.85 -13.35 -14.88
N ALA A 162 43.90 -12.61 -15.23
CA ALA A 162 43.92 -11.17 -15.03
C ALA A 162 43.64 -10.45 -16.35
N ASN A 163 42.97 -9.30 -16.30
CA ASN A 163 42.80 -8.45 -17.47
C ASN A 163 44.15 -7.92 -18.00
N LYS A 164 45.14 -7.77 -17.12
CA LYS A 164 46.50 -7.31 -17.41
C LYS A 164 47.51 -8.04 -16.52
N THR A 165 48.65 -8.40 -17.09
CA THR A 165 49.77 -9.03 -16.36
C THR A 165 51.02 -8.16 -16.32
N THR A 166 51.03 -7.04 -17.04
CA THR A 166 52.05 -5.99 -16.93
C THR A 166 51.33 -4.66 -16.72
N VAL A 167 51.58 -4.02 -15.58
CA VAL A 167 50.88 -2.79 -15.15
C VAL A 167 51.85 -1.84 -14.47
N TYR A 168 51.47 -0.58 -14.34
CA TYR A 168 52.19 0.36 -13.47
C TYR A 168 51.81 0.15 -12.00
N GLU A 169 52.65 0.65 -11.09
CA GLU A 169 52.32 0.75 -9.67
C GLU A 169 50.98 1.48 -9.46
N GLN A 170 50.16 1.00 -8.53
CA GLN A 170 48.79 1.47 -8.24
C GLN A 170 47.75 1.36 -9.38
N GLU A 171 48.11 0.83 -10.55
CA GLU A 171 47.14 0.59 -11.63
C GLU A 171 46.21 -0.61 -11.28
N PRO A 172 44.88 -0.46 -11.41
CA PRO A 172 43.94 -1.54 -11.10
C PRO A 172 44.09 -2.74 -12.04
N VAL A 173 44.19 -3.93 -11.45
CA VAL A 173 44.19 -5.23 -12.11
C VAL A 173 42.96 -6.01 -11.70
N LEU A 174 42.12 -6.38 -12.67
CA LEU A 174 40.98 -7.26 -12.43
C LEU A 174 41.46 -8.71 -12.49
N LEU A 175 41.26 -9.44 -11.40
CA LEU A 175 41.50 -10.88 -11.27
C LEU A 175 40.18 -11.62 -11.22
N THR A 176 39.97 -12.51 -12.19
CA THR A 176 38.73 -13.30 -12.35
C THR A 176 39.02 -14.78 -12.11
N TYR A 177 38.23 -15.39 -11.24
CA TYR A 177 38.20 -16.84 -11.01
C TYR A 177 36.97 -17.44 -11.71
N LYS A 178 37.17 -18.14 -12.82
CA LYS A 178 36.09 -18.77 -13.58
C LYS A 178 36.12 -20.29 -13.41
N VAL A 179 35.02 -20.86 -12.98
CA VAL A 179 34.86 -22.30 -12.73
C VAL A 179 34.39 -22.99 -13.99
N TYR A 180 34.96 -24.14 -14.30
CA TYR A 180 34.55 -25.01 -15.41
C TYR A 180 34.29 -26.41 -14.86
N THR A 181 33.09 -26.95 -15.12
CA THR A 181 32.69 -28.27 -14.63
C THR A 181 31.82 -29.04 -15.62
N THR A 182 32.00 -30.37 -15.69
CA THR A 182 31.09 -31.30 -16.37
C THR A 182 30.15 -32.02 -15.39
N LYS A 183 30.33 -31.80 -14.08
CA LYS A 183 29.58 -32.44 -13.01
C LYS A 183 28.62 -31.43 -12.36
N ASN A 184 27.71 -31.92 -11.53
CA ASN A 184 26.77 -31.07 -10.80
C ASN A 184 27.45 -30.47 -9.56
N LEU A 185 28.12 -29.31 -9.75
CA LEU A 185 28.76 -28.57 -8.68
C LEU A 185 27.71 -27.76 -7.91
N ARG A 186 27.48 -28.10 -6.63
CA ARG A 186 26.47 -27.48 -5.78
C ARG A 186 27.02 -26.32 -4.96
N GLN A 187 28.25 -26.46 -4.47
CA GLN A 187 28.90 -25.45 -3.63
C GLN A 187 30.40 -25.42 -3.93
N LEU A 188 31.00 -24.24 -3.85
CA LEU A 188 32.45 -24.06 -3.94
C LEU A 188 32.87 -23.00 -2.92
N MET A 189 33.67 -23.40 -1.95
CA MET A 189 34.13 -22.55 -0.86
C MET A 189 35.60 -22.20 -1.05
N GLY A 190 35.94 -20.93 -0.90
CA GLY A 190 37.32 -20.45 -0.92
C GLY A 190 37.33 -18.93 -0.84
N LYS A 191 38.17 -18.38 0.03
CA LYS A 191 38.34 -16.93 0.19
C LYS A 191 39.75 -16.55 -0.25
N MET A 192 39.86 -15.41 -0.92
CA MET A 192 41.16 -14.83 -1.26
C MET A 192 41.93 -14.48 0.03
N PRO A 193 43.18 -14.94 0.20
CA PRO A 193 44.04 -14.48 1.30
C PRO A 193 44.58 -13.08 1.01
N ASP A 194 45.10 -12.43 2.05
CA ASP A 194 45.83 -11.17 1.88
C ASP A 194 47.06 -11.40 1.01
N LEU A 195 47.17 -10.61 -0.06
CA LEU A 195 48.25 -10.72 -1.02
C LEU A 195 49.37 -9.74 -0.67
N ALA A 196 50.55 -10.27 -0.36
CA ALA A 196 51.72 -9.44 -0.15
C ALA A 196 52.01 -8.56 -1.39
N GLY A 197 52.04 -7.24 -1.18
CA GLY A 197 52.29 -6.26 -2.23
C GLY A 197 51.08 -5.83 -3.05
N PHE A 198 49.87 -6.33 -2.77
CA PHE A 198 48.63 -5.84 -3.38
C PHE A 198 47.66 -5.36 -2.31
N HIS A 199 46.97 -4.26 -2.61
CA HIS A 199 45.71 -3.93 -1.95
C HIS A 199 44.58 -4.59 -2.75
N VAL A 200 43.77 -5.43 -2.12
CA VAL A 200 42.77 -6.27 -2.81
C VAL A 200 41.38 -5.91 -2.34
N GLN A 201 40.45 -5.77 -3.28
CA GLN A 201 39.03 -5.53 -3.02
C GLN A 201 38.20 -6.52 -3.84
N GLU A 202 37.24 -7.18 -3.22
CA GLU A 202 36.32 -8.12 -3.88
C GLU A 202 35.17 -7.36 -4.56
N ILE A 203 34.82 -7.77 -5.78
CA ILE A 203 33.62 -7.29 -6.47
C ILE A 203 32.45 -8.20 -6.06
N ASP A 204 31.39 -7.60 -5.53
CA ASP A 204 30.17 -8.34 -5.19
C ASP A 204 29.49 -8.89 -6.46
N LEU A 205 29.32 -10.20 -6.50
CA LEU A 205 28.65 -10.91 -7.59
C LEU A 205 27.26 -11.41 -7.14
N PRO A 206 26.29 -11.60 -8.07
CA PRO A 206 25.00 -12.18 -7.74
C PRO A 206 25.14 -13.52 -7.00
N GLN A 207 24.39 -13.69 -5.91
CA GLN A 207 24.43 -14.92 -5.10
C GLN A 207 23.93 -16.14 -5.89
N GLN A 208 22.92 -15.96 -6.75
CA GLN A 208 22.46 -16.99 -7.65
C GLN A 208 23.34 -17.02 -8.91
N LYS A 209 24.26 -17.97 -8.95
CA LYS A 209 25.19 -18.19 -10.07
C LYS A 209 24.54 -19.05 -11.16
N THR A 210 24.38 -18.49 -12.35
CA THR A 210 23.89 -19.21 -13.52
C THR A 210 25.05 -19.79 -14.33
N PHE A 211 25.03 -21.11 -14.55
CA PHE A 211 26.02 -21.77 -15.39
C PHE A 211 25.66 -21.64 -16.86
N HIS A 212 26.66 -21.33 -17.69
CA HIS A 212 26.54 -21.29 -19.14
C HIS A 212 27.41 -22.36 -19.79
N ARG A 213 27.00 -22.89 -20.94
CA ARG A 213 27.80 -23.90 -21.67
C ARG A 213 28.87 -23.23 -22.51
N GLU A 214 30.12 -23.60 -22.28
CA GLU A 214 31.29 -23.17 -23.06
C GLU A 214 32.07 -24.39 -23.53
N ARG A 215 32.56 -24.37 -24.78
CA ARG A 215 33.37 -25.46 -25.33
C ARG A 215 34.85 -25.13 -25.17
N ILE A 216 35.60 -26.01 -24.48
CA ILE A 216 37.06 -25.94 -24.38
C ILE A 216 37.64 -27.18 -25.05
N GLY A 217 38.34 -27.00 -26.16
CA GLY A 217 38.81 -28.09 -27.00
C GLY A 217 37.63 -28.91 -27.55
N ASN A 218 37.65 -30.23 -27.33
CA ASN A 218 36.58 -31.15 -27.78
C ASN A 218 35.53 -31.47 -26.69
N ARG A 219 35.51 -30.72 -25.58
CA ARG A 219 34.58 -30.95 -24.45
C ARG A 219 33.74 -29.71 -24.15
N VAL A 220 32.49 -29.93 -23.77
CA VAL A 220 31.55 -28.87 -23.35
C VAL A 220 31.50 -28.86 -21.83
N TYR A 221 31.70 -27.68 -21.24
CA TYR A 221 31.70 -27.45 -19.80
C TYR A 221 30.56 -26.51 -19.43
N ASN A 222 29.98 -26.73 -18.26
CA ASN A 222 29.21 -25.71 -17.56
C ASN A 222 30.22 -24.76 -16.89
N CYS A 223 30.11 -23.46 -17.13
CA CYS A 223 31.03 -22.47 -16.60
C CYS A 223 30.31 -21.28 -15.97
N VAL A 224 30.96 -20.67 -14.97
CA VAL A 224 30.45 -19.48 -14.28
C VAL A 224 31.60 -18.69 -13.65
N THR A 225 31.46 -17.36 -13.59
CA THR A 225 32.38 -16.50 -12.84
C THR A 225 32.10 -16.64 -11.35
N TRP A 226 33.08 -17.17 -10.62
CA TRP A 226 32.91 -17.49 -9.22
C TRP A 226 33.23 -16.32 -8.31
N SER A 227 34.38 -15.68 -8.53
CA SER A 227 34.85 -14.53 -7.75
C SER A 227 35.62 -13.57 -8.66
N GLU A 228 35.50 -12.27 -8.39
CA GLU A 228 36.28 -11.22 -9.05
C GLU A 228 36.89 -10.29 -8.00
N TYR A 229 38.15 -9.93 -8.21
CA TYR A 229 38.89 -9.05 -7.32
C TYR A 229 39.55 -7.94 -8.12
N VAL A 230 39.50 -6.71 -7.63
CA VAL A 230 40.34 -5.62 -8.10
C VAL A 230 41.56 -5.52 -7.19
N MET A 231 42.74 -5.61 -7.78
CA MET A 231 44.02 -5.55 -7.08
C MET A 231 44.79 -4.30 -7.49
N TYR A 232 45.37 -3.61 -6.52
CA TYR A 232 46.24 -2.45 -6.73
C TYR A 232 47.66 -2.78 -6.25
N PRO A 233 48.66 -2.88 -7.14
CA PRO A 233 50.03 -3.20 -6.75
C PRO A 233 50.66 -2.03 -5.98
N GLN A 234 51.14 -2.30 -4.78
CA GLN A 234 51.71 -1.31 -3.85
C GLN A 234 53.23 -1.15 -3.99
N MET A 235 53.88 -2.02 -4.77
CA MET A 235 55.33 -2.01 -4.96
C MET A 235 55.70 -2.49 -6.38
N THR A 236 56.85 -2.04 -6.87
CA THR A 236 57.37 -2.37 -8.21
C THR A 236 58.09 -3.72 -8.22
N GLY A 237 58.16 -4.34 -9.38
CA GLY A 237 58.82 -5.64 -9.57
C GLY A 237 57.83 -6.74 -9.91
N THR A 238 58.24 -7.99 -9.72
CA THR A 238 57.43 -9.15 -10.09
C THR A 238 56.64 -9.64 -8.88
N LEU A 239 55.35 -9.34 -8.84
CA LEU A 239 54.45 -9.75 -7.75
C LEU A 239 53.72 -11.04 -8.11
N LYS A 240 53.51 -11.90 -7.11
CA LYS A 240 52.91 -13.22 -7.31
C LYS A 240 51.57 -13.33 -6.58
N VAL A 241 50.55 -13.73 -7.32
CA VAL A 241 49.29 -14.25 -6.79
C VAL A 241 49.50 -15.76 -6.56
N PRO A 242 49.47 -16.24 -5.31
CA PRO A 242 49.70 -17.65 -5.00
C PRO A 242 48.56 -18.53 -5.55
N SER A 243 48.86 -19.82 -5.74
CA SER A 243 47.81 -20.80 -6.03
C SER A 243 46.88 -20.97 -4.84
N LEU A 244 45.56 -21.04 -5.10
CA LEU A 244 44.54 -21.13 -4.06
C LEU A 244 43.80 -22.46 -4.15
N THR A 245 43.47 -23.05 -3.02
CA THR A 245 42.66 -24.27 -2.97
C THR A 245 41.21 -23.92 -2.62
N PHE A 246 40.29 -24.30 -3.49
CA PHE A 246 38.85 -24.21 -3.27
C PHE A 246 38.30 -25.58 -2.88
N HIS A 247 37.31 -25.61 -2.00
CA HIS A 247 36.63 -26.81 -1.54
C HIS A 247 35.25 -26.90 -2.20
N GLY A 248 35.10 -27.77 -3.19
CA GLY A 248 33.86 -28.01 -3.92
C GLY A 248 33.05 -29.16 -3.35
N ILE A 249 31.72 -29.07 -3.45
CA ILE A 249 30.79 -30.17 -3.20
C ILE A 249 30.06 -30.49 -4.51
N ILE A 250 30.25 -31.71 -5.00
CA ILE A 250 29.65 -32.23 -6.22
C ILE A 250 28.58 -33.23 -5.83
N GLN A 251 27.38 -33.08 -6.39
CA GLN A 251 26.30 -34.02 -6.19
C GLN A 251 26.28 -35.03 -7.34
N GLU A 252 26.45 -36.31 -7.04
CA GLU A 252 26.37 -37.38 -8.03
C GLU A 252 25.14 -38.24 -7.73
N SER A 253 24.35 -38.52 -8.76
CA SER A 253 23.27 -39.49 -8.68
C SER A 253 23.90 -40.86 -8.80
N ASN A 254 23.77 -41.68 -7.76
CA ASN A 254 24.26 -43.06 -7.83
C ASN A 254 23.37 -43.84 -8.80
N GLY A 255 23.99 -44.65 -9.65
CA GLY A 255 23.25 -45.60 -10.49
C GLY A 255 22.35 -46.49 -9.64
N PHE A 256 21.06 -46.49 -9.97
CA PHE A 256 19.97 -47.34 -9.48
C PHE A 256 20.12 -47.87 -8.05
N ASN A 257 19.55 -47.15 -7.08
CA ASN A 257 19.34 -47.66 -5.72
C ASN A 257 17.93 -48.29 -5.60
N PRO A 258 17.78 -49.59 -5.31
CA PRO A 258 16.47 -50.26 -5.23
C PRO A 258 15.49 -49.67 -4.20
N PHE A 259 16.00 -48.94 -3.19
CA PHE A 259 15.19 -48.26 -2.19
C PHE A 259 14.61 -46.92 -2.68
N GLU A 260 15.09 -46.39 -3.81
CA GLU A 260 14.61 -45.15 -4.43
C GLU A 260 13.20 -45.30 -5.02
N ALA A 261 12.83 -46.52 -5.46
CA ALA A 261 11.48 -46.86 -5.91
C ALA A 261 10.42 -46.83 -4.78
N PHE A 262 10.86 -46.79 -3.52
CA PHE A 262 10.01 -46.75 -2.33
C PHE A 262 10.03 -45.39 -1.60
N GLY A 263 10.75 -44.38 -2.13
CA GLY A 263 10.68 -43.00 -1.64
C GLY A 263 11.35 -42.71 -0.28
N ILE A 264 12.27 -43.57 0.17
CA ILE A 264 12.85 -43.50 1.53
C ILE A 264 14.14 -42.67 1.61
N ASP A 265 14.92 -42.55 0.53
CA ASP A 265 16.13 -41.71 0.53
C ASP A 265 16.45 -41.21 -0.90
N GLY A 266 16.64 -39.89 -1.05
CA GLY A 266 16.89 -39.26 -2.35
C GLY A 266 18.33 -39.50 -2.79
N GLY A 267 18.55 -40.57 -3.55
CA GLY A 267 19.82 -41.22 -3.95
C GLY A 267 20.91 -40.35 -4.57
N THR A 268 21.34 -39.32 -3.85
CA THR A 268 22.39 -38.41 -4.26
C THR A 268 23.49 -38.35 -3.22
N THR A 269 24.72 -38.59 -3.65
CA THR A 269 25.89 -38.52 -2.78
C THR A 269 26.63 -37.21 -3.02
N ASN A 270 26.99 -36.53 -1.93
CA ASN A 270 27.78 -35.30 -1.98
C ASN A 270 29.27 -35.65 -1.84
N ILE A 271 30.01 -35.50 -2.93
CA ILE A 271 31.45 -35.75 -2.99
C ILE A 271 32.17 -34.42 -2.75
N LYS A 272 33.00 -34.37 -1.71
CA LYS A 272 33.88 -33.22 -1.44
C LYS A 272 35.14 -33.33 -2.31
N LYS A 273 35.49 -32.25 -3.01
CA LYS A 273 36.66 -32.20 -3.89
C LYS A 273 37.44 -30.90 -3.70
N ASN A 274 38.74 -31.01 -3.46
CA ASN A 274 39.65 -29.88 -3.47
C ASN A 274 40.06 -29.53 -4.90
N ILE A 275 39.97 -28.26 -5.26
CA ILE A 275 40.24 -27.74 -6.60
C ILE A 275 41.29 -26.64 -6.47
N VAL A 276 42.47 -26.89 -7.02
CA VAL A 276 43.59 -25.93 -6.96
C VAL A 276 43.48 -24.98 -8.14
N ALA A 277 43.23 -23.70 -7.85
CA ALA A 277 43.34 -22.61 -8.78
C ALA A 277 44.83 -22.24 -8.98
N PRO A 278 45.33 -22.18 -10.22
CA PRO A 278 46.73 -21.86 -10.49
C PRO A 278 47.07 -20.44 -10.04
N GLY A 279 48.31 -20.24 -9.58
CA GLY A 279 48.83 -18.92 -9.28
C GLY A 279 49.12 -18.12 -10.55
N LEU A 280 49.23 -16.80 -10.41
CA LEU A 280 49.51 -15.86 -11.50
C LEU A 280 50.65 -14.93 -11.09
N THR A 281 51.41 -14.43 -12.06
CA THR A 281 52.47 -13.43 -11.82
C THR A 281 52.12 -12.13 -12.54
N VAL A 282 52.27 -11.00 -11.87
CA VAL A 282 52.03 -9.66 -12.39
C VAL A 282 53.34 -8.86 -12.34
N LYS A 283 53.79 -8.37 -13.49
CA LYS A 283 54.96 -7.49 -13.61
C LYS A 283 54.53 -6.04 -13.38
N VAL A 284 55.03 -5.43 -12.32
CA VAL A 284 54.72 -4.06 -11.93
C VAL A 284 55.86 -3.14 -12.32
N LEU A 285 55.58 -2.23 -13.25
CA LEU A 285 56.51 -1.22 -13.74
C LEU A 285 56.54 -0.02 -12.77
N PRO A 286 57.72 0.60 -12.56
CA PRO A 286 57.80 1.85 -11.83
C PRO A 286 57.07 2.96 -12.60
N LEU A 287 56.44 3.86 -11.86
CA LEU A 287 56.06 5.15 -12.40
C LEU A 287 57.32 5.99 -12.71
N PRO A 288 57.25 6.96 -13.65
CA PRO A 288 58.36 7.89 -13.91
C PRO A 288 58.74 8.71 -12.67
N ALA A 289 59.76 9.57 -12.79
CA ALA A 289 60.19 10.42 -11.68
C ALA A 289 59.00 11.19 -11.06
N ARG A 290 58.67 10.85 -9.80
CA ARG A 290 57.44 11.29 -9.13
C ARG A 290 57.52 12.79 -8.80
N PRO A 291 56.57 13.63 -9.26
CA PRO A 291 56.46 15.02 -8.83
C PRO A 291 56.20 15.13 -7.33
N ALA A 292 56.63 16.23 -6.70
CA ALA A 292 56.41 16.48 -5.27
C ALA A 292 54.90 16.54 -4.91
N GLU A 293 54.07 17.08 -5.80
CA GLU A 293 52.62 17.23 -5.60
C GLU A 293 51.81 15.97 -5.99
N PHE A 294 52.47 14.85 -6.31
CA PHE A 294 51.78 13.63 -6.73
C PHE A 294 50.92 13.04 -5.62
N SER A 295 49.61 12.93 -5.86
CA SER A 295 48.64 12.44 -4.87
C SER A 295 48.72 10.92 -4.64
N GLY A 296 49.42 10.18 -5.48
CA GLY A 296 49.32 8.71 -5.53
C GLY A 296 48.20 8.21 -6.45
N GLY A 297 47.44 9.11 -7.07
CA GLY A 297 46.39 8.76 -8.02
C GLY A 297 46.93 8.21 -9.34
N VAL A 298 46.43 7.06 -9.75
CA VAL A 298 46.71 6.39 -11.02
C VAL A 298 45.39 5.97 -11.65
N GLY A 299 45.07 6.52 -12.81
CA GLY A 299 43.75 6.34 -13.43
C GLY A 299 43.36 7.55 -14.28
N HIS A 300 42.07 7.85 -14.31
CA HIS A 300 41.54 9.04 -14.95
C HIS A 300 40.63 9.77 -13.96
N PHE A 301 40.99 11.01 -13.63
CA PHE A 301 40.28 11.79 -12.62
C PHE A 301 39.85 13.16 -13.15
N ASN A 302 38.85 13.71 -12.48
CA ASN A 302 38.37 15.07 -12.59
C ASN A 302 38.32 15.71 -11.19
N LEU A 303 38.40 17.04 -11.14
CA LEU A 303 38.47 17.81 -9.91
C LEU A 303 37.51 18.99 -10.00
N SER A 304 36.68 19.14 -8.97
CA SER A 304 35.85 20.34 -8.79
C SER A 304 35.92 20.81 -7.35
N ALA A 305 35.79 22.11 -7.14
CA ALA A 305 35.65 22.70 -5.82
C ALA A 305 34.57 23.79 -5.86
N GLN A 306 33.81 23.90 -4.78
CA GLN A 306 32.80 24.92 -4.62
C GLN A 306 32.68 25.37 -3.17
N LEU A 307 32.33 26.64 -3.00
CA LEU A 307 31.86 27.16 -1.73
C LEU A 307 30.37 26.89 -1.58
N ASN A 308 29.95 26.55 -0.38
CA ASN A 308 28.52 26.48 -0.09
C ASN A 308 27.82 27.84 -0.10
N LYS A 309 28.55 28.93 0.19
CA LYS A 309 28.07 30.32 0.15
C LYS A 309 29.14 31.22 -0.45
N LYS A 310 28.71 32.19 -1.25
CA LYS A 310 29.59 33.22 -1.86
C LYS A 310 29.72 34.48 -1.00
N GLU A 311 28.79 34.70 -0.07
CA GLU A 311 28.81 35.83 0.86
C GLU A 311 28.56 35.33 2.30
N VAL A 312 29.33 35.84 3.27
CA VAL A 312 29.23 35.45 4.69
C VAL A 312 29.62 36.63 5.60
N LYS A 313 29.28 36.62 6.90
CA LYS A 313 29.81 37.61 7.87
C LYS A 313 31.12 37.10 8.48
N ALA A 314 31.98 38.02 8.94
CA ALA A 314 33.17 37.64 9.70
C ALA A 314 32.76 36.91 10.98
N GLY A 315 33.34 35.74 11.22
CA GLY A 315 33.02 34.81 12.32
C GLY A 315 32.04 33.69 11.98
N ASP A 316 31.35 33.76 10.83
CA ASP A 316 30.39 32.73 10.41
C ASP A 316 31.10 31.65 9.56
N PRO A 317 30.81 30.35 9.77
CA PRO A 317 31.45 29.28 9.01
C PRO A 317 30.93 29.19 7.57
N VAL A 318 31.85 28.86 6.67
CA VAL A 318 31.63 28.53 5.27
C VAL A 318 32.30 27.19 4.96
N THR A 319 31.67 26.37 4.12
CA THR A 319 32.18 25.04 3.78
C THR A 319 32.73 25.04 2.36
N ILE A 320 33.97 24.59 2.22
CA ILE A 320 34.62 24.30 0.94
C ILE A 320 34.43 22.82 0.64
N ARG A 321 33.69 22.51 -0.42
CA ARG A 321 33.50 21.15 -0.91
C ARG A 321 34.43 20.90 -2.09
N VAL A 322 35.34 19.95 -1.95
CA VAL A 322 36.20 19.46 -3.04
C VAL A 322 35.74 18.06 -3.43
N VAL A 323 35.46 17.87 -4.72
CA VAL A 323 35.04 16.57 -5.27
C VAL A 323 36.10 16.09 -6.26
N VAL A 324 36.69 14.94 -5.95
CA VAL A 324 37.55 14.19 -6.88
C VAL A 324 36.72 13.06 -7.44
N SER A 325 36.48 13.08 -8.74
CA SER A 325 35.68 12.06 -9.44
C SER A 325 36.51 11.33 -10.48
N GLY A 326 36.14 10.10 -10.81
CA GLY A 326 36.77 9.37 -11.91
C GLY A 326 36.91 7.88 -11.66
N THR A 327 37.88 7.27 -12.35
CA THR A 327 38.14 5.81 -12.36
C THR A 327 39.61 5.52 -12.06
N GLY A 328 39.88 4.52 -11.22
CA GLY A 328 41.25 4.09 -10.91
C GLY A 328 41.40 3.68 -9.46
N ASN A 329 42.51 4.06 -8.82
CA ASN A 329 42.76 3.83 -7.39
C ASN A 329 42.19 4.94 -6.49
N LEU A 330 40.97 5.41 -6.79
CA LEU A 330 40.40 6.62 -6.19
C LEU A 330 40.37 6.61 -4.65
N LYS A 331 40.19 5.44 -4.02
CA LYS A 331 40.23 5.28 -2.55
C LYS A 331 41.62 5.38 -1.92
N LEU A 332 42.68 5.26 -2.72
CA LEU A 332 44.07 5.21 -2.27
C LEU A 332 44.82 6.53 -2.50
N ILE A 333 44.14 7.55 -3.03
CA ILE A 333 44.77 8.85 -3.28
C ILE A 333 44.93 9.62 -1.97
N ARG A 334 45.99 10.41 -1.87
CA ARG A 334 46.13 11.42 -0.82
C ARG A 334 45.10 12.53 -1.04
N GLN A 335 44.50 12.97 0.07
CA GLN A 335 43.53 14.06 0.06
C GLN A 335 44.11 15.34 -0.57
N PRO A 336 43.34 16.08 -1.40
CA PRO A 336 43.76 17.37 -1.93
C PRO A 336 44.02 18.39 -0.81
N ILE A 337 45.07 19.20 -0.96
CA ILE A 337 45.40 20.24 0.01
C ILE A 337 44.67 21.53 -0.38
N ILE A 338 43.86 22.07 0.53
CA ILE A 338 43.17 23.34 0.37
C ILE A 338 44.01 24.43 1.05
N GLN A 339 44.59 25.33 0.26
CA GLN A 339 45.37 26.45 0.78
C GLN A 339 44.45 27.60 1.13
N LEU A 340 44.48 28.07 2.38
CA LEU A 340 43.64 29.15 2.85
C LEU A 340 44.44 30.45 3.00
N PRO A 341 43.89 31.61 2.58
CA PRO A 341 44.48 32.92 2.85
C PRO A 341 44.59 33.23 4.35
N LYS A 342 45.43 34.22 4.70
CA LYS A 342 45.53 34.70 6.09
C LYS A 342 44.18 35.20 6.58
N GLY A 343 43.88 34.97 7.87
CA GLY A 343 42.61 35.38 8.48
C GLY A 343 41.49 34.35 8.39
N PHE A 344 41.77 33.13 7.94
CA PHE A 344 40.86 32.00 8.01
C PHE A 344 41.30 31.01 9.10
N GLU A 345 40.33 30.51 9.85
CA GLU A 345 40.47 29.35 10.71
C GLU A 345 39.87 28.14 10.02
N ALA A 346 40.56 27.00 10.05
CA ALA A 346 40.18 25.81 9.29
C ALA A 346 39.95 24.63 10.24
N TYR A 347 38.91 23.87 9.99
CA TYR A 347 38.58 22.66 10.72
C TYR A 347 38.97 21.41 9.92
N ASP A 348 38.86 20.26 10.59
CA ASP A 348 39.15 18.95 10.01
C ASP A 348 38.23 18.66 8.81
N ILE A 349 38.81 18.01 7.81
CA ILE A 349 38.12 17.66 6.57
C ILE A 349 37.26 16.42 6.80
N LYS A 350 35.95 16.54 6.55
CA LYS A 350 35.05 15.39 6.49
C LYS A 350 35.14 14.73 5.11
N THR A 351 35.52 13.46 5.09
CA THR A 351 35.62 12.66 3.85
C THR A 351 34.40 11.76 3.67
N THR A 352 33.80 11.78 2.48
CA THR A 352 32.67 10.90 2.09
C THR A 352 33.02 10.11 0.84
N ASP A 353 32.92 8.78 0.91
CA ASP A 353 33.16 7.84 -0.19
C ASP A 353 31.84 7.50 -0.90
N LYS A 354 31.69 7.93 -2.16
CA LYS A 354 30.58 7.57 -3.06
C LYS A 354 31.08 6.81 -4.28
N THR A 355 32.01 5.87 -4.08
CA THR A 355 32.58 5.07 -5.16
C THR A 355 32.01 3.65 -5.18
N GLN A 356 31.96 3.07 -6.36
CA GLN A 356 31.61 1.67 -6.62
C GLN A 356 32.83 0.96 -7.20
N LEU A 357 33.01 -0.31 -6.84
CA LEU A 357 34.09 -1.11 -7.39
C LEU A 357 33.68 -1.70 -8.73
N THR A 358 34.45 -1.43 -9.78
CA THR A 358 34.18 -1.89 -11.15
C THR A 358 35.37 -2.67 -11.72
N THR A 359 35.19 -3.26 -12.90
CA THR A 359 36.25 -3.97 -13.65
C THR A 359 37.44 -3.08 -14.03
N LYS A 360 37.29 -1.75 -13.99
CA LYS A 360 38.33 -0.76 -14.30
C LYS A 360 38.98 -0.15 -13.06
N GLY A 361 38.57 -0.54 -11.85
CA GLY A 361 38.99 0.09 -10.59
C GLY A 361 37.81 0.67 -9.81
N ALA A 362 38.11 1.44 -8.77
CA ALA A 362 37.12 2.24 -8.07
C ALA A 362 36.64 3.37 -8.98
N GLU A 363 35.34 3.44 -9.21
CA GLU A 363 34.67 4.46 -10.03
C GLU A 363 33.68 5.25 -9.18
N GLY A 364 33.67 6.57 -9.30
CA GLY A 364 32.71 7.43 -8.60
C GLY A 364 33.37 8.66 -8.02
N ASN A 365 32.91 9.09 -6.84
CA ASN A 365 33.30 10.36 -6.23
C ASN A 365 33.86 10.19 -4.82
N MET A 366 35.00 10.85 -4.55
CA MET A 366 35.49 11.15 -3.21
C MET A 366 35.22 12.62 -2.91
N ILE A 367 34.49 12.88 -1.82
CA ILE A 367 34.07 14.22 -1.43
C ILE A 367 34.79 14.61 -0.14
N TYR A 368 35.42 15.78 -0.16
CA TYR A 368 36.17 16.37 0.95
C TYR A 368 35.50 17.70 1.32
N ASP A 369 34.78 17.71 2.44
CA ASP A 369 34.13 18.91 2.97
C ASP A 369 34.98 19.50 4.10
N GLN A 370 35.50 20.71 3.89
CA GLN A 370 36.26 21.45 4.89
C GLN A 370 35.51 22.68 5.35
N VAL A 371 35.23 22.78 6.65
CA VAL A 371 34.65 23.98 7.26
C VAL A 371 35.76 24.99 7.54
N VAL A 372 35.55 26.24 7.14
CA VAL A 372 36.48 27.35 7.38
C VAL A 372 35.72 28.57 7.90
N VAL A 373 36.35 29.36 8.76
CA VAL A 373 35.75 30.56 9.39
C VAL A 373 36.62 31.78 9.06
N PRO A 374 36.10 32.78 8.33
CA PRO A 374 36.82 34.01 8.04
C PRO A 374 36.70 35.01 9.19
N HIS A 375 37.82 35.59 9.61
CA HIS A 375 37.87 36.56 10.72
C HIS A 375 37.99 38.02 10.25
N GLN A 376 38.28 38.26 8.97
CA GLN A 376 38.49 39.60 8.42
C GLN A 376 37.44 39.93 7.36
N GLU A 377 36.91 41.16 7.40
CA GLU A 377 35.99 41.68 6.38
C GLU A 377 36.73 41.98 5.07
N GLY A 378 36.03 41.85 3.94
CA GLY A 378 36.56 42.08 2.60
C GLY A 378 36.23 40.96 1.61
N VAL A 379 36.55 41.19 0.34
CA VAL A 379 36.47 40.16 -0.70
C VAL A 379 37.79 39.38 -0.70
N VAL A 380 37.72 38.09 -0.38
CA VAL A 380 38.89 37.20 -0.35
C VAL A 380 38.77 36.16 -1.46
N SER A 381 39.87 35.96 -2.18
CA SER A 381 39.98 34.91 -3.19
C SER A 381 40.71 33.69 -2.59
N ILE A 382 40.02 32.55 -2.55
CA ILE A 382 40.59 31.26 -2.15
C ILE A 382 41.31 30.67 -3.36
N PRO A 383 42.61 30.32 -3.23
CA PRO A 383 43.40 29.76 -4.32
C PRO A 383 42.80 28.47 -4.92
N PRO A 384 43.08 28.19 -6.21
CA PRO A 384 42.75 26.90 -6.83
C PRO A 384 43.27 25.70 -6.05
N VAL A 385 42.41 24.69 -5.88
CA VAL A 385 42.83 23.38 -5.37
C VAL A 385 43.47 22.61 -6.52
N LYS A 386 44.62 21.99 -6.26
CA LYS A 386 45.37 21.21 -7.24
C LYS A 386 45.36 19.73 -6.92
N LEU A 387 45.32 18.90 -7.95
CA LEU A 387 45.47 17.44 -7.85
C LEU A 387 46.36 16.94 -8.98
N CYS A 388 47.55 16.42 -8.64
CA CYS A 388 48.44 15.77 -9.60
C CYS A 388 48.29 14.25 -9.55
N TYR A 389 47.94 13.65 -10.68
CA TYR A 389 47.78 12.20 -10.82
C TYR A 389 48.52 11.69 -12.07
N TYR A 390 48.67 10.37 -12.21
CA TYR A 390 49.26 9.75 -13.38
C TYR A 390 48.15 9.19 -14.29
N ASP A 391 48.03 9.73 -15.49
CA ASP A 391 47.05 9.28 -16.47
C ASP A 391 47.62 8.10 -17.27
N LEU A 392 46.96 6.95 -17.19
CA LEU A 392 47.40 5.70 -17.82
C LEU A 392 47.27 5.73 -19.35
N ALA A 393 46.34 6.51 -19.89
CA ALA A 393 46.14 6.63 -21.34
C ALA A 393 47.20 7.55 -21.94
N GLN A 394 47.50 8.66 -21.28
CA GLN A 394 48.49 9.64 -21.72
C GLN A 394 49.93 9.27 -21.30
N LYS A 395 50.09 8.32 -20.38
CA LYS A 395 51.38 7.88 -19.79
C LYS A 395 52.23 9.04 -19.26
N LYS A 396 51.56 10.02 -18.65
CA LYS A 396 52.21 11.21 -18.07
C LYS A 396 51.45 11.68 -16.83
N TYR A 397 52.12 12.50 -16.03
CA TYR A 397 51.47 13.20 -14.94
C TYR A 397 50.57 14.32 -15.48
N VAL A 398 49.35 14.39 -14.96
CA VAL A 398 48.36 15.41 -15.26
C VAL A 398 48.02 16.13 -13.95
N THR A 399 48.11 17.46 -13.97
CA THR A 399 47.72 18.31 -12.83
C THR A 399 46.41 18.99 -13.15
N LEU A 400 45.38 18.64 -12.39
CA LEU A 400 44.09 19.33 -12.41
C LEU A 400 44.14 20.50 -11.45
N GLN A 401 43.45 21.57 -11.79
CA GLN A 401 43.26 22.72 -10.93
C GLN A 401 41.83 23.24 -11.06
N THR A 402 41.26 23.67 -9.95
CA THR A 402 39.93 24.29 -9.94
C THR A 402 40.02 25.77 -10.34
N ALA A 403 38.88 26.43 -10.51
CA ALA A 403 38.85 27.89 -10.51
C ALA A 403 39.15 28.41 -9.09
N PRO A 404 39.73 29.61 -8.94
CA PRO A 404 39.76 30.31 -7.66
C PRO A 404 38.32 30.59 -7.19
N MET A 405 38.09 30.53 -5.89
CA MET A 405 36.75 30.74 -5.31
C MET A 405 36.71 32.09 -4.59
N GLU A 406 35.85 33.00 -5.03
CA GLU A 406 35.67 34.30 -4.38
C GLU A 406 34.64 34.22 -3.25
N LEU A 407 35.03 34.72 -2.07
CA LEU A 407 34.18 34.82 -0.89
C LEU A 407 34.13 36.29 -0.44
N LYS A 408 32.93 36.85 -0.38
CA LYS A 408 32.71 38.19 0.17
C LYS A 408 32.38 38.10 1.65
N VAL A 409 33.25 38.64 2.50
CA VAL A 409 33.08 38.67 3.95
C VAL A 409 32.61 40.05 4.38
N SER A 410 31.42 40.12 4.97
CA SER A 410 30.83 41.34 5.52
C SER A 410 31.13 41.48 7.02
N ARG A 411 31.01 42.69 7.57
CA ARG A 411 31.31 42.97 8.98
C ARG A 411 30.46 42.12 9.93
N GLY A 412 31.11 41.41 10.85
CA GLY A 412 30.45 40.61 11.89
C GLY A 412 30.04 41.45 13.11
N ASP A 413 28.94 41.08 13.78
CA ASP A 413 28.32 41.86 14.87
C ASP A 413 28.97 41.64 16.26
N GLY A 414 30.20 41.10 16.33
CA GLY A 414 30.97 40.99 17.58
C GLY A 414 30.40 40.04 18.65
N THR A 415 29.28 39.36 18.39
CA THR A 415 28.73 38.32 19.25
C THR A 415 29.08 36.94 18.72
N SER A 416 30.29 36.46 19.00
CA SER A 416 30.67 35.06 18.79
C SER A 416 29.95 34.18 19.82
N LYS A 417 28.70 33.81 19.51
CA LYS A 417 28.12 32.56 19.97
C LYS A 417 28.29 31.56 18.85
N ASP A 418 28.59 30.31 19.20
CA ASP A 418 28.65 29.15 18.31
C ASP A 418 27.49 29.19 17.29
N ILE A 419 27.78 29.59 16.06
CA ILE A 419 26.87 29.48 14.92
C ILE A 419 27.54 28.52 13.95
N LEU A 420 27.52 27.23 14.29
CA LEU A 420 27.86 26.13 13.39
C LEU A 420 26.64 25.64 12.60
N SER A 421 25.66 26.52 12.36
CA SER A 421 24.49 26.19 11.56
C SER A 421 23.97 27.43 10.83
N VAL A 422 24.41 27.62 9.59
CA VAL A 422 23.61 28.36 8.60
C VAL A 422 23.64 27.61 7.28
N ASP A 423 22.44 27.32 6.81
CA ASP A 423 21.95 26.76 5.55
C ASP A 423 22.89 26.68 4.34
N LEU A 424 22.97 25.47 3.80
CA LEU A 424 23.16 25.21 2.37
C LEU A 424 21.77 25.05 1.73
N PRO A 425 21.48 25.68 0.58
CA PRO A 425 20.18 25.51 -0.07
C PRO A 425 20.02 24.07 -0.59
N ASN A 426 18.94 23.44 -0.14
CA ASN A 426 18.34 22.17 -0.58
C ASN A 426 19.10 20.87 -0.31
N GLU A 427 19.53 20.66 0.94
CA GLU A 427 19.79 19.34 1.56
C GLU A 427 19.58 19.34 3.09
N ASP A 428 18.92 20.37 3.67
CA ASP A 428 18.72 20.49 5.13
C ASP A 428 17.28 20.18 5.57
N ILE A 429 17.10 19.77 6.82
CA ILE A 429 15.79 19.51 7.43
C ILE A 429 14.97 20.79 7.58
N LEU A 430 13.66 20.68 7.42
CA LEU A 430 12.69 21.75 7.62
C LEU A 430 12.69 22.24 9.09
N PRO A 431 12.39 23.53 9.34
CA PRO A 431 12.46 24.15 10.66
C PRO A 431 11.42 23.59 11.64
N LEU A 432 11.59 23.91 12.94
CA LEU A 432 10.66 23.47 13.99
C LEU A 432 9.22 23.92 13.71
N LYS A 433 8.24 23.07 14.07
CA LYS A 433 6.84 23.47 14.15
C LYS A 433 6.66 24.37 15.36
N THR A 434 6.42 25.67 15.13
CA THR A 434 6.22 26.69 16.17
C THR A 434 4.75 26.84 16.53
N GLY A 435 4.43 27.21 17.78
CA GLY A 435 3.06 27.28 18.30
C GLY A 435 2.81 26.36 19.50
N GLU A 436 1.69 26.56 20.19
CA GLU A 436 1.24 25.65 21.26
C GLU A 436 0.88 24.29 20.65
N SER A 437 1.43 23.22 21.22
CA SER A 437 1.10 21.84 20.84
C SER A 437 -0.02 21.33 21.73
N SER A 438 -1.10 20.81 21.14
CA SER A 438 -2.01 19.92 21.88
C SER A 438 -1.19 18.70 22.32
N LEU A 439 -1.17 18.45 23.63
CA LEU A 439 -0.70 17.20 24.18
C LEU A 439 -1.84 16.21 24.02
N ASP A 440 -1.83 15.47 22.92
CA ASP A 440 -2.83 14.46 22.64
C ASP A 440 -2.36 13.15 23.26
N LYS A 441 -3.03 12.70 24.33
CA LYS A 441 -2.80 11.34 24.82
C LYS A 441 -3.30 10.37 23.75
N VAL A 442 -2.40 9.66 23.07
CA VAL A 442 -2.77 8.54 22.19
C VAL A 442 -3.67 7.59 22.99
N GLY A 443 -4.81 7.24 22.39
CA GLY A 443 -5.85 6.43 23.00
C GLY A 443 -7.04 7.19 23.62
N ASN A 444 -6.97 8.51 23.78
CA ASN A 444 -8.10 9.34 24.21
C ASN A 444 -8.68 10.17 23.04
N PHE A 445 -9.12 9.49 21.99
CA PHE A 445 -9.87 10.13 20.90
C PHE A 445 -11.22 10.63 21.42
N PHE A 446 -11.73 11.75 20.87
CA PHE A 446 -13.15 12.08 21.04
C PHE A 446 -14.00 10.93 20.54
N PHE A 447 -13.64 10.30 19.43
CA PHE A 447 -14.27 9.08 18.95
C PHE A 447 -14.14 7.93 19.95
N GLY A 448 -15.26 7.38 20.43
CA GLY A 448 -15.26 6.33 21.46
C GLY A 448 -15.16 6.85 22.90
N SER A 449 -15.03 8.16 23.11
CA SER A 449 -15.10 8.76 24.45
C SER A 449 -16.54 8.81 25.00
N ALA A 450 -16.67 8.98 26.32
CA ALA A 450 -17.96 9.19 26.98
C ALA A 450 -18.79 10.35 26.35
N PRO A 451 -18.24 11.56 26.09
CA PRO A 451 -19.02 12.63 25.47
C PRO A 451 -19.49 12.29 24.04
N TYR A 452 -18.71 11.56 23.25
CA TYR A 452 -19.14 11.10 21.93
C TYR A 452 -20.37 10.18 22.03
N TYR A 453 -20.35 9.18 22.91
CA TYR A 453 -21.50 8.30 23.11
C TYR A 453 -22.72 9.03 23.67
N ILE A 454 -22.54 10.01 24.56
CA ILE A 454 -23.63 10.85 25.07
C ILE A 454 -24.30 11.62 23.93
N ILE A 455 -23.53 12.26 23.04
CA ILE A 455 -24.06 13.01 21.89
C ILE A 455 -24.77 12.06 20.91
N LEU A 456 -24.17 10.90 20.63
CA LEU A 456 -24.75 9.90 19.74
C LEU A 456 -26.11 9.40 20.27
N ILE A 457 -26.19 9.04 21.55
CA ILE A 457 -27.43 8.60 22.21
C ILE A 457 -28.46 9.73 22.21
N LEU A 458 -28.05 10.98 22.44
CA LEU A 458 -28.93 12.14 22.39
C LEU A 458 -29.55 12.34 21.00
N LEU A 459 -28.75 12.21 19.93
CA LEU A 459 -29.23 12.31 18.56
C LEU A 459 -30.19 11.16 18.20
N LEU A 460 -29.82 9.91 18.54
CA LEU A 460 -30.65 8.74 18.29
C LEU A 460 -31.97 8.78 19.07
N SER A 461 -31.95 9.20 20.33
CA SER A 461 -33.17 9.38 21.13
C SER A 461 -34.07 10.47 20.56
N THR A 462 -33.51 11.58 20.06
CA THR A 462 -34.26 12.62 19.36
C THR A 462 -34.98 12.07 18.12
N GLY A 463 -34.30 11.25 17.32
CA GLY A 463 -34.93 10.54 16.19
C GLY A 463 -36.05 9.59 16.60
N GLY A 464 -35.85 8.84 17.69
CA GLY A 464 -36.87 7.96 18.27
C GLY A 464 -38.11 8.72 18.76
N ILE A 465 -37.91 9.85 19.45
CA ILE A 465 -38.99 10.75 19.90
C ILE A 465 -39.74 11.34 18.70
N LEU A 466 -39.04 11.79 17.66
CA LEU A 466 -39.66 12.31 16.44
C LEU A 466 -40.52 11.26 15.73
N SER A 467 -40.02 10.03 15.61
CA SER A 467 -40.77 8.91 15.04
C SER A 467 -42.02 8.57 15.87
N PHE A 468 -41.89 8.55 17.20
CA PHE A 468 -43.01 8.37 18.12
C PHE A 468 -44.05 9.50 18.02
N CYS A 469 -43.60 10.76 18.00
CA CYS A 469 -44.47 11.92 17.81
C CYS A 469 -45.19 11.91 16.46
N TYR A 470 -44.52 11.50 15.39
CA TYR A 470 -45.15 11.34 14.07
C TYR A 470 -46.21 10.25 14.07
N ARG A 471 -45.92 9.08 14.66
CA ARG A 471 -46.88 7.99 14.83
C ARG A 471 -48.11 8.45 15.62
N ASN A 472 -47.92 9.22 16.69
CA ASN A 472 -49.02 9.80 17.46
C ASN A 472 -49.79 10.89 16.68
N ARG A 473 -49.13 11.70 15.85
CA ARG A 473 -49.79 12.71 15.01
C ARG A 473 -50.62 12.07 13.89
N PHE A 474 -50.19 10.94 13.36
CA PHE A 474 -50.97 10.16 12.40
C PHE A 474 -52.23 9.56 13.05
N ALA A 475 -52.11 9.07 14.29
CA ALA A 475 -53.26 8.67 15.09
C ALA A 475 -54.25 9.82 15.32
N HIS A 476 -53.77 11.06 15.47
CA HIS A 476 -54.64 12.25 15.52
C HIS A 476 -55.26 12.67 14.17
N ARG A 477 -54.75 12.23 13.02
CA ARG A 477 -55.44 12.45 11.72
C ARG A 477 -56.64 11.51 11.57
N VAL A 478 -56.56 10.29 12.11
CA VAL A 478 -57.73 9.39 12.25
C VAL A 478 -58.80 10.04 13.14
N ASP A 479 -58.39 10.85 14.11
CA ASP A 479 -59.24 11.64 15.00
C ASP A 479 -59.98 12.81 14.30
N MET A 480 -59.58 13.22 13.07
CA MET A 480 -60.38 14.17 12.28
C MET A 480 -61.70 13.56 11.79
N VAL A 481 -61.74 12.23 11.58
CA VAL A 481 -62.97 11.48 11.29
C VAL A 481 -63.88 11.47 12.52
N LEU A 482 -63.31 11.32 13.72
CA LEU A 482 -64.05 11.46 15.00
C LEU A 482 -64.53 12.91 15.27
N LYS A 483 -63.86 13.94 14.74
CA LYS A 483 -64.32 15.34 14.84
C LYS A 483 -65.52 15.65 13.94
N ARG A 484 -65.66 15.03 12.76
CA ARG A 484 -66.90 15.08 11.96
C ARG A 484 -68.06 14.43 12.72
N GLY A 485 -67.83 13.25 13.29
CA GLY A 485 -68.80 12.57 14.15
C GLY A 485 -69.20 13.34 15.43
N LYS A 486 -68.31 14.16 16.02
CA LYS A 486 -68.64 14.98 17.21
C LYS A 486 -69.65 16.10 16.93
N ASN A 487 -69.74 16.59 15.69
CA ASN A 487 -70.73 17.61 15.31
C ASN A 487 -72.04 17.01 14.79
N ALA A 488 -72.07 15.72 14.44
CA ALA A 488 -73.24 15.03 13.89
C ALA A 488 -74.46 15.12 14.82
N ASN A 489 -74.29 14.87 16.13
CA ASN A 489 -75.37 15.01 17.11
C ASN A 489 -75.87 16.45 17.22
N ARG A 490 -74.97 17.44 17.22
CA ARG A 490 -75.35 18.87 17.27
C ARG A 490 -76.13 19.29 16.02
N ILE A 491 -75.73 18.82 14.85
CA ILE A 491 -76.41 19.10 13.58
C ILE A 491 -77.78 18.40 13.54
N ALA A 492 -77.84 17.13 13.96
CA ALA A 492 -79.09 16.38 14.05
C ALA A 492 -80.08 16.99 15.05
N ALA A 493 -79.61 17.43 16.23
CA ALA A 493 -80.44 18.13 17.21
C ALA A 493 -81.01 19.44 16.66
N GLY A 494 -80.20 20.20 15.90
CA GLY A 494 -80.66 21.41 15.22
C GLY A 494 -81.76 21.14 14.19
N ARG A 495 -81.58 20.11 13.34
CA ARG A 495 -82.57 19.72 12.33
C ARG A 495 -83.83 19.08 12.91
N LEU A 496 -83.72 18.31 13.99
CA LEU A 496 -84.87 17.78 14.71
C LEU A 496 -85.73 18.89 15.32
N HIS A 497 -85.12 20.00 15.77
CA HIS A 497 -85.87 21.18 16.19
C HIS A 497 -86.55 21.89 15.02
N GLU A 498 -85.91 21.94 13.84
CA GLU A 498 -86.57 22.44 12.63
C GLU A 498 -87.77 21.55 12.23
N ALA A 499 -87.65 20.23 12.35
CA ALA A 499 -88.76 19.30 12.17
C ALA A 499 -89.88 19.55 13.19
N GLU A 500 -89.56 19.76 14.47
CA GLU A 500 -90.55 20.12 15.50
C GLU A 500 -91.34 21.39 15.12
N LEU A 501 -90.66 22.42 14.58
CA LEU A 501 -91.31 23.64 14.09
C LEU A 501 -92.21 23.38 12.87
N LEU A 502 -91.84 22.44 11.98
CA LEU A 502 -92.66 22.04 10.83
C LEU A 502 -93.92 21.28 11.27
N MET A 503 -93.81 20.44 12.30
CA MET A 503 -94.95 19.76 12.94
C MET A 503 -95.94 20.78 13.54
N LEU A 504 -95.45 21.79 14.27
CA LEU A 504 -96.28 22.86 14.83
C LEU A 504 -96.99 23.70 13.77
N LYS A 505 -96.42 23.77 12.55
CA LYS A 505 -96.99 24.46 11.39
C LYS A 505 -97.91 23.57 10.54
N ASN A 506 -98.19 22.32 10.96
CA ASN A 506 -98.96 21.30 10.23
C ASN A 506 -98.43 21.04 8.81
N LYS A 507 -97.11 21.10 8.61
CA LYS A 507 -96.49 20.83 7.31
C LYS A 507 -96.01 19.38 7.22
N ASN A 508 -96.95 18.44 7.11
CA ASN A 508 -96.70 17.01 7.27
C ASN A 508 -95.63 16.45 6.33
N LEU A 509 -95.69 16.78 5.03
CA LEU A 509 -94.75 16.22 4.04
C LEU A 509 -93.33 16.77 4.23
N GLU A 510 -93.20 18.06 4.54
CA GLU A 510 -91.91 18.71 4.83
C GLU A 510 -91.32 18.18 6.14
N PHE A 511 -92.16 17.89 7.14
CA PHE A 511 -91.77 17.31 8.42
C PHE A 511 -91.10 15.94 8.24
N TYR A 512 -91.78 14.98 7.59
CA TYR A 512 -91.23 13.64 7.43
C TYR A 512 -89.96 13.62 6.56
N ASP A 513 -89.85 14.52 5.57
CA ASP A 513 -88.64 14.65 4.77
C ASP A 513 -87.46 15.19 5.59
N GLU A 514 -87.69 16.13 6.49
CA GLU A 514 -86.64 16.68 7.36
C GLU A 514 -86.18 15.68 8.43
N VAL A 515 -87.11 14.93 9.04
CA VAL A 515 -86.76 13.86 10.00
C VAL A 515 -85.96 12.75 9.31
N LEU A 516 -86.38 12.32 8.12
CA LEU A 516 -85.68 11.30 7.35
C LEU A 516 -84.28 11.77 6.92
N LYS A 517 -84.15 13.00 6.38
CA LYS A 517 -82.85 13.63 6.07
C LYS A 517 -81.95 13.74 7.29
N THR A 518 -82.53 13.95 8.47
CA THR A 518 -81.78 14.05 9.71
C THR A 518 -81.21 12.69 10.13
N LEU A 519 -82.00 11.61 10.05
CA LEU A 519 -81.55 10.25 10.37
C LEU A 519 -80.45 9.79 9.41
N TRP A 520 -80.65 9.94 8.10
CA TRP A 520 -79.61 9.58 7.11
C TRP A 520 -78.38 10.48 7.17
N GLY A 521 -78.56 11.79 7.40
CA GLY A 521 -77.45 12.73 7.60
C GLY A 521 -76.64 12.42 8.85
N TYR A 522 -77.30 12.04 9.95
CA TYR A 522 -76.64 11.61 11.17
C TYR A 522 -75.81 10.33 10.94
N ALA A 523 -76.37 9.33 10.25
CA ALA A 523 -75.64 8.11 9.90
C ALA A 523 -74.45 8.40 8.95
N SER A 524 -74.65 9.28 7.96
CA SER A 524 -73.61 9.75 7.03
C SER A 524 -72.44 10.39 7.76
N ASP A 525 -72.73 11.33 8.66
CA ASP A 525 -71.73 12.08 9.41
C ASP A 525 -71.00 11.20 10.45
N LYS A 526 -71.67 10.20 11.03
CA LYS A 526 -71.07 9.26 11.99
C LYS A 526 -70.23 8.17 11.33
N LEU A 527 -70.63 7.70 10.15
CA LEU A 527 -69.94 6.62 9.43
C LEU A 527 -68.96 7.14 8.37
N ASP A 528 -68.89 8.46 8.14
CA ASP A 528 -68.10 9.15 7.10
C ASP A 528 -68.35 8.54 5.70
N LEU A 529 -69.63 8.27 5.40
CA LEU A 529 -70.10 7.73 4.13
C LEU A 529 -71.05 8.73 3.45
N PRO A 530 -70.90 9.03 2.15
CA PRO A 530 -71.87 9.84 1.42
C PRO A 530 -73.27 9.22 1.53
N VAL A 531 -74.31 10.05 1.64
CA VAL A 531 -75.71 9.58 1.83
C VAL A 531 -76.12 8.62 0.70
N GLU A 532 -75.57 8.80 -0.51
CA GLU A 532 -75.83 7.97 -1.69
C GLU A 532 -75.32 6.52 -1.54
N GLN A 533 -74.40 6.27 -0.60
CA GLN A 533 -73.81 4.96 -0.34
C GLN A 533 -74.40 4.28 0.90
N LEU A 534 -75.34 4.95 1.58
CA LEU A 534 -75.96 4.40 2.78
C LEU A 534 -77.12 3.47 2.39
N SER A 535 -77.13 2.29 3.01
CA SER A 535 -78.25 1.35 2.99
C SER A 535 -78.44 0.82 4.42
N ARG A 536 -79.60 0.23 4.71
CA ARG A 536 -79.89 -0.36 6.03
C ARG A 536 -78.86 -1.41 6.41
N ASP A 537 -78.48 -2.26 5.46
CA ASP A 537 -77.47 -3.30 5.64
C ASP A 537 -76.08 -2.71 5.90
N ASN A 538 -75.67 -1.68 5.15
CA ASN A 538 -74.37 -1.03 5.33
C ASN A 538 -74.34 -0.26 6.65
N ILE A 539 -75.43 0.40 7.05
CA ILE A 539 -75.56 1.07 8.36
C ILE A 539 -75.40 0.05 9.49
N SER A 540 -76.12 -1.08 9.42
CA SER A 540 -76.06 -2.14 10.41
C SER A 540 -74.66 -2.74 10.53
N GLU A 541 -74.07 -3.15 9.41
CA GLU A 541 -72.74 -3.75 9.36
C GLU A 541 -71.67 -2.79 9.91
N ARG A 542 -71.76 -1.50 9.58
CA ARG A 542 -70.77 -0.50 9.98
C ARG A 542 -70.87 -0.15 11.46
N PHE A 543 -72.08 -0.04 12.02
CA PHE A 543 -72.24 0.20 13.45
C PHE A 543 -71.92 -1.03 14.30
N GLU A 544 -72.22 -2.26 13.82
CA GLU A 544 -71.76 -3.50 14.46
C GLU A 544 -70.22 -3.56 14.51
N LYS A 545 -69.52 -3.14 13.43
CA LYS A 545 -68.05 -3.07 13.40
C LYS A 545 -67.45 -2.06 14.39
N ILE A 546 -68.21 -1.03 14.77
CA ILE A 546 -67.81 -0.04 15.79
C ILE A 546 -68.21 -0.53 17.19
N ASN A 547 -68.77 -1.75 17.32
CA ASN A 547 -69.13 -2.40 18.57
C ASN A 547 -70.35 -1.78 19.28
N VAL A 548 -71.26 -1.18 18.52
CA VAL A 548 -72.56 -0.72 19.01
C VAL A 548 -73.46 -1.94 19.23
N ALA A 549 -74.21 -1.96 20.35
CA ALA A 549 -75.13 -3.06 20.64
C ALA A 549 -76.19 -3.19 19.55
N LYS A 550 -76.42 -4.42 19.09
CA LYS A 550 -77.37 -4.72 18.00
C LYS A 550 -78.77 -4.16 18.24
N GLU A 551 -79.23 -4.17 19.49
CA GLU A 551 -80.51 -3.59 19.91
C GLU A 551 -80.63 -2.09 19.60
N VAL A 552 -79.54 -1.33 19.72
CA VAL A 552 -79.51 0.11 19.41
C VAL A 552 -79.50 0.36 17.90
N ILE A 553 -78.83 -0.52 17.14
CA ILE A 553 -78.81 -0.48 15.68
C ILE A 553 -80.20 -0.77 15.12
N ASP A 554 -80.86 -1.81 15.63
CA ASP A 554 -82.21 -2.20 15.21
C ASP A 554 -83.23 -1.09 15.50
N LYS A 555 -83.15 -0.45 16.68
CA LYS A 555 -83.97 0.73 17.02
C LYS A 555 -83.76 1.90 16.05
N PHE A 556 -82.51 2.13 15.63
CA PHE A 556 -82.20 3.23 14.71
C PHE A 556 -82.71 2.96 13.29
N ILE A 557 -82.60 1.71 12.81
CA ILE A 557 -83.17 1.30 11.52
C ILE A 557 -84.70 1.36 11.58
N ALA A 558 -85.31 0.91 12.67
CA ALA A 558 -86.76 1.00 12.87
C ALA A 558 -87.28 2.45 12.85
N ALA A 559 -86.50 3.43 13.35
CA ALA A 559 -86.86 4.84 13.25
C ALA A 559 -86.85 5.37 11.80
N ILE A 560 -85.94 4.88 10.97
CA ILE A 560 -85.92 5.17 9.52
C ILE A 560 -87.14 4.56 8.84
N ASP A 561 -87.45 3.29 9.15
CA ASP A 561 -88.58 2.55 8.58
C ASP A 561 -89.92 3.18 8.94
N GLU A 562 -90.12 3.55 10.22
CA GLU A 562 -91.33 4.23 10.70
C GLU A 562 -91.50 5.59 10.00
N CYS A 563 -90.41 6.37 9.86
CA CYS A 563 -90.46 7.66 9.19
C CYS A 563 -90.74 7.54 7.68
N GLU A 564 -90.20 6.53 7.01
CA GLU A 564 -90.52 6.25 5.61
C GLU A 564 -91.97 5.78 5.46
N PHE A 565 -92.45 4.89 6.32
CA PHE A 565 -93.83 4.39 6.29
C PHE A 565 -94.85 5.53 6.46
N GLU A 566 -94.68 6.38 7.49
CA GLU A 566 -95.57 7.51 7.75
C GLU A 566 -95.51 8.58 6.66
N ARG A 567 -94.38 8.70 5.95
CA ARG A 567 -94.27 9.60 4.78
C ARG A 567 -95.12 9.13 3.60
N TYR A 568 -95.25 7.82 3.39
CA TYR A 568 -95.96 7.26 2.23
C TYR A 568 -97.42 6.86 2.52
N ALA A 569 -97.74 6.55 3.78
CA ALA A 569 -99.08 6.18 4.23
C ALA A 569 -99.46 6.90 5.54
N PRO A 570 -99.55 8.25 5.55
CA PRO A 570 -99.82 9.03 6.75
C PRO A 570 -101.22 8.70 7.30
N GLY A 571 -101.27 8.23 8.54
CA GLY A 571 -102.50 7.96 9.29
C GLY A 571 -103.06 9.21 9.99
N ASP A 572 -103.26 9.15 11.31
CA ASP A 572 -103.68 10.31 12.11
C ASP A 572 -102.53 11.34 12.19
N GLU A 573 -102.68 12.42 11.41
CA GLU A 573 -101.62 13.38 11.12
C GLU A 573 -100.92 13.92 12.37
N LYS A 574 -101.65 14.24 13.45
CA LYS A 574 -101.05 14.87 14.65
C LYS A 574 -100.45 13.86 15.63
N GLY A 575 -101.09 12.70 15.78
CA GLY A 575 -100.59 11.64 16.65
C GLY A 575 -99.32 11.00 16.11
N ASN A 576 -99.27 10.77 14.81
CA ASN A 576 -98.17 10.08 14.15
C ASN A 576 -96.92 10.95 14.03
N MET A 577 -97.04 12.25 13.68
CA MET A 577 -95.88 13.14 13.60
C MET A 577 -95.12 13.25 14.93
N LYS A 578 -95.84 13.40 16.05
CA LYS A 578 -95.22 13.47 17.38
C LYS A 578 -94.49 12.17 17.72
N ARG A 579 -95.14 11.04 17.45
CA ARG A 579 -94.55 9.71 17.68
C ARG A 579 -93.29 9.49 16.84
N THR A 580 -93.30 9.86 15.55
CA THR A 580 -92.13 9.73 14.67
C THR A 580 -90.98 10.62 15.13
N LEU A 581 -91.27 11.84 15.59
CA LEU A 581 -90.26 12.74 16.15
C LEU A 581 -89.61 12.17 17.41
N ASP A 582 -90.43 11.70 18.36
CA ASP A 582 -89.96 11.11 19.62
C ASP A 582 -89.12 9.84 19.35
N THR A 583 -89.54 9.03 18.38
CA THR A 583 -88.82 7.81 17.96
C THR A 583 -87.46 8.14 17.34
N ALA A 584 -87.39 9.14 16.46
CA ALA A 584 -86.14 9.58 15.85
C ALA A 584 -85.18 10.22 16.87
N MET A 585 -85.70 11.03 17.81
CA MET A 585 -84.91 11.60 18.91
C MET A 585 -84.31 10.52 19.81
N THR A 586 -85.13 9.53 20.19
CA THR A 586 -84.69 8.41 21.04
C THR A 586 -83.64 7.57 20.32
N ALA A 587 -83.85 7.26 19.04
CA ALA A 587 -82.90 6.49 18.24
C ALA A 587 -81.53 7.18 18.10
N ILE A 588 -81.51 8.50 17.84
CA ILE A 588 -80.25 9.26 17.76
C ILE A 588 -79.57 9.34 19.13
N SER A 589 -80.35 9.51 20.22
CA SER A 589 -79.84 9.58 21.59
C SER A 589 -79.20 8.26 22.04
N ASP A 590 -79.92 7.14 21.89
CA ASP A 590 -79.42 5.80 22.24
C ASP A 590 -78.15 5.47 21.44
N MET A 591 -78.11 5.84 20.15
CA MET A 591 -76.96 5.67 19.28
C MET A 591 -75.76 6.52 19.73
N GLU A 592 -75.98 7.78 20.12
CA GLU A 592 -74.91 8.65 20.61
C GLU A 592 -74.33 8.15 21.95
N GLU A 593 -75.19 7.70 22.86
CA GLU A 593 -74.77 7.15 24.15
C GLU A 593 -73.91 5.87 23.97
N ALA A 594 -74.36 4.96 23.09
CA ALA A 594 -73.63 3.75 22.75
C ALA A 594 -72.26 4.07 22.12
N VAL A 595 -72.20 5.04 21.21
CA VAL A 595 -70.94 5.46 20.56
C VAL A 595 -69.99 6.15 21.56
N LYS A 596 -70.51 6.92 22.51
CA LYS A 596 -69.70 7.64 23.51
C LYS A 596 -69.08 6.70 24.54
N ALA A 597 -69.79 5.65 24.93
CA ALA A 597 -69.32 4.62 25.87
C ALA A 597 -68.06 3.87 25.37
N LEU A 598 -67.77 3.92 24.07
CA LEU A 598 -66.66 3.22 23.42
C LEU A 598 -65.34 4.02 23.37
N THR A 599 -65.29 5.24 23.92
CA THR A 599 -64.09 6.13 23.83
C THR A 599 -63.34 6.27 25.18
N PRO A 600 -62.01 6.00 25.26
CA PRO A 600 -61.25 6.18 26.50
C PRO A 600 -60.85 7.65 26.76
N PRO A 601 -60.66 8.08 28.03
CA PRO A 601 -60.30 9.46 28.37
C PRO A 601 -58.85 9.80 27.98
N SER A 602 -58.66 10.93 27.28
CA SER A 602 -57.35 11.38 26.78
C SER A 602 -56.44 11.92 27.90
N ARG A 603 -55.30 11.26 28.16
CA ARG A 603 -54.24 11.77 29.06
C ARG A 603 -53.28 12.68 28.28
N LYS A 604 -53.12 13.93 28.72
CA LYS A 604 -52.15 14.88 28.14
C LYS A 604 -50.78 14.65 28.78
N THR A 605 -49.77 14.29 28.00
CA THR A 605 -48.37 14.24 28.45
C THR A 605 -47.62 15.45 27.89
N ARG A 606 -47.03 16.27 28.77
CA ARG A 606 -46.10 17.35 28.42
C ARG A 606 -44.69 16.78 28.36
N ILE A 607 -43.93 17.12 27.31
CA ILE A 607 -42.48 16.85 27.22
C ILE A 607 -41.74 18.12 27.63
N PHE A 608 -40.87 17.98 28.63
CA PHE A 608 -39.97 19.03 29.11
C PHE A 608 -38.59 18.81 28.47
N PHE A 609 -38.03 19.85 27.86
CA PHE A 609 -36.67 19.88 27.34
C PHE A 609 -35.83 20.69 28.33
N LEU A 610 -34.75 20.12 28.86
CA LEU A 610 -33.76 20.89 29.60
C LEU A 610 -32.37 20.62 29.02
N LEU A 611 -31.72 21.73 28.69
CA LEU A 611 -30.38 21.88 28.13
C LEU A 611 -29.56 22.67 29.16
N ILE A 612 -28.23 22.65 28.99
CA ILE A 612 -27.16 23.48 29.61
C ILE A 612 -26.38 22.69 30.67
N CYS A 613 -25.24 22.11 30.27
CA CYS A 613 -23.90 22.74 30.16
C CYS A 613 -23.37 23.24 31.50
N LEU A 614 -22.36 22.54 32.04
CA LEU A 614 -21.46 23.10 33.03
C LEU A 614 -20.02 22.79 32.61
N SER A 615 -19.34 23.86 32.22
CA SER A 615 -17.90 23.99 32.05
C SER A 615 -17.19 23.78 33.38
N VAL A 616 -16.13 22.97 33.39
CA VAL A 616 -15.13 22.97 34.45
C VAL A 616 -13.82 23.48 33.84
N PHE A 617 -13.46 24.70 34.25
CA PHE A 617 -12.15 25.30 34.00
C PHE A 617 -11.13 24.59 34.90
N SER A 618 -10.01 24.13 34.33
CA SER A 618 -8.87 23.62 35.11
C SER A 618 -7.76 24.67 35.14
N LEU A 619 -7.25 24.99 36.32
CA LEU A 619 -6.02 25.77 36.52
C LEU A 619 -4.81 24.93 36.11
N GLN A 620 -3.95 25.47 35.24
CA GLN A 620 -2.64 24.89 34.93
C GLN A 620 -1.55 25.55 35.76
N LEU A 621 -0.87 24.74 36.58
CA LEU A 621 0.41 25.05 37.19
C LEU A 621 1.46 25.25 36.09
N ALA A 622 2.41 26.16 36.31
CA ALA A 622 3.50 26.46 35.39
C ALA A 622 4.37 25.23 35.09
N ALA A 623 3.98 24.48 34.08
CA ALA A 623 4.80 23.46 33.43
C ALA A 623 5.73 24.15 32.42
N GLN A 624 6.96 23.65 32.31
CA GLN A 624 7.90 24.05 31.26
C GLN A 624 7.19 23.97 29.91
N THR A 625 7.08 25.09 29.19
CA THR A 625 6.27 25.14 27.98
C THR A 625 7.05 24.65 26.76
N LYS A 626 6.34 24.16 25.72
CA LYS A 626 6.98 23.83 24.43
C LYS A 626 7.80 25.01 23.88
N ALA A 627 7.30 26.24 24.04
CA ALA A 627 8.01 27.44 23.60
C ALA A 627 9.36 27.65 24.32
N ASP A 628 9.48 27.25 25.58
CA ASP A 628 10.75 27.32 26.32
C ASP A 628 11.77 26.31 25.78
N VAL A 629 11.31 25.13 25.37
CA VAL A 629 12.17 24.09 24.77
C VAL A 629 12.56 24.46 23.33
N ASP A 630 11.63 25.01 22.53
CA ASP A 630 11.89 25.52 21.18
C ASP A 630 12.98 26.61 21.22
N LYS A 631 12.99 27.48 22.25
CA LYS A 631 14.07 28.45 22.47
C LYS A 631 15.43 27.81 22.77
N MET A 632 15.46 26.65 23.41
CA MET A 632 16.72 25.92 23.64
C MET A 632 17.29 25.38 22.33
N TYR A 633 16.42 24.83 21.47
CA TYR A 633 16.80 24.41 20.13
C TYR A 633 17.33 25.59 19.28
N GLN A 634 16.59 26.71 19.25
CA GLN A 634 16.99 27.91 18.50
C GLN A 634 18.32 28.51 18.98
N LYS A 635 18.70 28.27 20.25
CA LYS A 635 20.00 28.67 20.82
C LYS A 635 21.14 27.68 20.51
N GLY A 636 20.88 26.61 19.77
CA GLY A 636 21.85 25.54 19.47
C GLY A 636 22.02 24.49 20.57
N ASN A 637 21.26 24.57 21.67
CA ASN A 637 21.36 23.63 22.80
C ASN A 637 20.54 22.35 22.54
N TYR A 638 20.86 21.62 21.48
CA TYR A 638 20.06 20.47 21.03
C TYR A 638 19.94 19.35 22.08
N ALA A 639 21.00 19.07 22.85
CA ALA A 639 20.96 18.05 23.91
C ALA A 639 20.02 18.44 25.07
N GLN A 640 19.87 19.72 25.37
CA GLN A 640 18.89 20.19 26.36
C GLN A 640 17.48 20.21 25.78
N ALA A 641 17.35 20.56 24.49
CA ALA A 641 16.09 20.49 23.77
C ALA A 641 15.52 19.06 23.75
N VAL A 642 16.35 18.05 23.45
CA VAL A 642 15.98 16.62 23.54
C VAL A 642 15.39 16.28 24.91
N LYS A 643 16.10 16.58 26.00
CA LYS A 643 15.60 16.33 27.37
C LYS A 643 14.29 17.07 27.66
N GLY A 644 14.14 18.29 27.14
CA GLY A 644 12.93 19.10 27.26
C GLY A 644 11.75 18.47 26.54
N TYR A 645 11.93 18.06 25.28
CA TYR A 645 10.90 17.42 24.47
C TYR A 645 10.52 16.04 25.03
N GLU A 646 11.48 15.22 25.46
CA GLU A 646 11.21 13.94 26.14
C GLU A 646 10.39 14.13 27.42
N LYS A 647 10.70 15.17 28.21
CA LYS A 647 9.94 15.50 29.42
C LYS A 647 8.51 15.96 29.10
N LEU A 648 8.32 16.70 28.01
CA LEU A 648 6.98 17.07 27.52
C LEU A 648 6.20 15.86 27.03
N LEU A 649 6.85 14.96 26.29
CA LEU A 649 6.25 13.72 25.79
C LEU A 649 5.81 12.75 26.90
N LYS A 650 6.40 12.83 28.10
CA LYS A 650 5.89 12.10 29.29
C LYS A 650 4.49 12.53 29.72
N GLN A 651 4.01 13.72 29.32
CA GLN A 651 2.69 14.24 29.68
C GLN A 651 1.61 13.83 28.66
N GLY A 652 2.01 13.54 27.42
CA GLY A 652 1.17 13.15 26.29
C GLY A 652 2.00 13.16 25.01
N GLU A 653 1.58 12.38 24.02
CA GLU A 653 2.26 12.37 22.73
C GLU A 653 1.82 13.57 21.88
N SER A 654 2.64 13.97 20.92
CA SER A 654 2.25 15.03 19.98
C SER A 654 3.10 14.92 18.73
N ALA A 655 2.46 14.97 17.56
CA ALA A 655 3.16 14.94 16.28
C ALA A 655 4.21 16.06 16.20
N ALA A 656 3.86 17.26 16.67
CA ALA A 656 4.77 18.40 16.68
C ALA A 656 5.94 18.24 17.67
N LEU A 657 5.73 17.61 18.83
CA LEU A 657 6.80 17.34 19.79
C LEU A 657 7.75 16.26 19.29
N TYR A 658 7.23 15.16 18.72
CA TYR A 658 8.05 14.12 18.11
C TYR A 658 8.81 14.63 16.89
N TYR A 659 8.20 15.48 16.07
CA TYR A 659 8.87 16.14 14.95
C TYR A 659 10.01 17.05 15.43
N ASN A 660 9.77 17.90 16.42
CA ASN A 660 10.79 18.78 16.98
C ASN A 660 11.90 18.00 17.73
N LEU A 661 11.56 16.88 18.38
CA LEU A 661 12.51 15.93 18.96
C LEU A 661 13.37 15.29 17.87
N GLY A 662 12.76 14.85 16.77
CA GLY A 662 13.46 14.32 15.59
C GLY A 662 14.42 15.34 14.99
N ASN A 663 14.00 16.59 14.84
CA ASN A 663 14.87 17.70 14.41
C ASN A 663 16.05 17.87 15.37
N SER A 664 15.84 17.71 16.68
CA SER A 664 16.90 17.83 17.71
C SER A 664 17.89 16.68 17.61
N TYR A 665 17.41 15.44 17.45
CA TYR A 665 18.26 14.27 17.27
C TYR A 665 19.05 14.32 15.95
N TYR A 666 18.43 14.81 14.87
CA TYR A 666 19.09 14.99 13.58
C TYR A 666 20.24 16.01 13.66
N ARG A 667 20.06 17.11 14.40
CA ARG A 667 21.12 18.12 14.64
C ARG A 667 22.26 17.59 15.51
N LEU A 668 22.01 16.57 16.33
CA LEU A 668 23.02 15.86 17.12
C LEU A 668 23.69 14.70 16.35
N ASP A 669 23.37 14.52 15.07
CA ASP A 669 23.80 13.40 14.22
C ASP A 669 23.39 12.01 14.76
N ASN A 670 22.40 11.96 15.67
CA ASN A 670 21.80 10.72 16.16
C ASN A 670 20.65 10.32 15.24
N ILE A 671 21.00 9.86 14.05
CA ILE A 671 20.06 9.50 12.97
C ILE A 671 19.04 8.44 13.40
N PRO A 672 19.36 7.37 14.14
CA PRO A 672 18.38 6.35 14.54
C PRO A 672 17.24 6.92 15.38
N HIS A 673 17.56 7.76 16.39
CA HIS A 673 16.54 8.40 17.22
C HIS A 673 15.77 9.49 16.47
N ALA A 674 16.41 10.14 15.48
CA ALA A 674 15.73 11.06 14.59
C ALA A 674 14.68 10.34 13.73
N VAL A 675 15.06 9.24 13.08
CA VAL A 675 14.15 8.40 12.27
C VAL A 675 13.00 7.89 13.13
N LEU A 676 13.29 7.33 14.31
CA LEU A 676 12.26 6.86 15.25
C LEU A 676 11.29 7.98 15.65
N SER A 677 11.80 9.16 15.98
CA SER A 677 10.97 10.30 16.37
C SER A 677 10.11 10.80 15.21
N TYR A 678 10.65 10.86 13.99
CA TYR A 678 9.87 11.24 12.81
C TYR A 678 8.83 10.18 12.41
N GLU A 679 9.12 8.90 12.58
CA GLU A 679 8.15 7.81 12.38
C GLU A 679 7.00 7.90 13.39
N ARG A 680 7.30 8.17 14.67
CA ARG A 680 6.29 8.47 15.69
C ARG A 680 5.46 9.70 15.34
N ALA A 681 6.11 10.76 14.85
CA ALA A 681 5.42 11.95 14.38
C ALA A 681 4.51 11.65 13.17
N GLN A 682 4.98 10.83 12.22
CA GLN A 682 4.24 10.44 11.02
C GLN A 682 3.06 9.53 11.36
N ARG A 683 3.19 8.66 12.36
CA ARG A 683 2.07 7.88 12.89
C ARG A 683 0.94 8.81 13.35
N LEU A 684 1.25 9.85 14.12
CA LEU A 684 0.26 10.79 14.63
C LEU A 684 -0.30 11.76 13.57
N ALA A 685 0.50 12.08 12.54
CA ALA A 685 0.11 13.00 11.47
C ALA A 685 0.58 12.50 10.08
N PRO A 686 -0.07 11.45 9.52
CA PRO A 686 0.38 10.79 8.28
C PRO A 686 0.29 11.69 7.02
N GLY A 687 -0.59 12.68 7.05
CA GLY A 687 -0.76 13.68 5.99
C GLY A 687 0.26 14.83 6.02
N ASP A 688 1.08 14.95 7.06
CA ASP A 688 1.99 16.08 7.23
C ASP A 688 3.22 15.95 6.30
N GLU A 689 3.31 16.85 5.33
CA GLU A 689 4.38 16.85 4.33
C GLU A 689 5.75 17.15 4.94
N ASP A 690 5.81 18.00 5.98
CA ASP A 690 7.07 18.37 6.62
C ASP A 690 7.70 17.17 7.34
N ILE A 691 6.86 16.37 8.02
CA ILE A 691 7.29 15.16 8.70
C ILE A 691 7.84 14.16 7.67
N ARG A 692 7.11 13.96 6.56
CA ARG A 692 7.53 13.04 5.50
C ARG A 692 8.85 13.45 4.87
N PHE A 693 9.03 14.74 4.60
CA PHE A 693 10.26 15.28 4.04
C PHE A 693 11.45 15.07 4.98
N ASN A 694 11.33 15.46 6.26
CA ASN A 694 12.42 15.30 7.24
C ASN A 694 12.73 13.83 7.53
N LEU A 695 11.71 12.97 7.60
CA LEU A 695 11.88 11.53 7.73
C LEU A 695 12.68 10.94 6.56
N GLN A 696 12.31 11.29 5.32
CA GLN A 696 13.00 10.82 4.13
C GLN A 696 14.46 11.30 4.10
N LEU A 697 14.72 12.52 4.54
CA LEU A 697 16.08 13.06 4.64
C LEU A 697 16.89 12.34 5.74
N ALA A 698 16.28 12.01 6.88
CA ALA A 698 16.93 11.21 7.92
C ALA A 698 17.21 9.77 7.47
N GLN A 699 16.26 9.12 6.80
CA GLN A 699 16.44 7.79 6.20
C GLN A 699 17.50 7.78 5.09
N SER A 700 17.68 8.88 4.35
CA SER A 700 18.76 8.95 3.36
C SER A 700 20.18 8.89 3.96
N LYS A 701 20.30 9.13 5.27
CA LYS A 701 21.55 9.02 6.04
C LYS A 701 21.75 7.66 6.71
N THR A 702 20.77 6.76 6.67
CA THR A 702 20.92 5.40 7.22
C THR A 702 21.67 4.49 6.25
N ILE A 703 22.36 3.48 6.79
CA ILE A 703 23.19 2.56 6.00
C ILE A 703 22.32 1.65 5.12
N ASP A 704 21.24 1.10 5.68
CA ASP A 704 20.33 0.23 4.93
C ASP A 704 19.26 1.09 4.26
N ASN A 705 19.36 1.25 2.93
CA ASN A 705 18.31 1.91 2.15
C ASN A 705 17.23 0.88 1.77
N LEU A 706 16.30 0.65 2.68
CA LEU A 706 15.15 -0.23 2.47
C LEU A 706 14.10 0.54 1.68
N THR A 707 13.95 0.24 0.38
CA THR A 707 12.86 0.82 -0.42
C THR A 707 11.51 0.40 0.19
N PRO A 708 10.55 1.33 0.38
CA PRO A 708 9.24 0.98 0.91
C PRO A 708 8.55 -0.06 0.02
N GLU A 709 7.79 -0.97 0.63
CA GLU A 709 6.99 -1.97 -0.10
C GLU A 709 6.16 -1.26 -1.16
N SER A 710 6.15 -1.78 -2.39
CA SER A 710 5.27 -1.27 -3.44
C SER A 710 3.83 -1.65 -3.07
N GLU A 711 3.16 -0.80 -2.29
CA GLU A 711 1.74 -0.94 -2.07
C GLU A 711 1.00 -0.76 -3.41
N MET A 712 -0.07 -1.53 -3.62
CA MET A 712 -0.94 -1.33 -4.78
C MET A 712 -1.49 0.10 -4.72
N PHE A 713 -1.51 0.82 -5.85
CA PHE A 713 -1.87 2.25 -5.86
C PHE A 713 -3.22 2.57 -5.19
N PHE A 714 -4.19 1.65 -5.24
CA PHE A 714 -5.49 1.82 -4.57
C PHE A 714 -5.42 1.73 -3.05
N VAL A 715 -4.46 0.96 -2.49
CA VAL A 715 -4.20 0.92 -1.04
C VAL A 715 -3.62 2.25 -0.59
N THR A 716 -2.67 2.81 -1.34
CA THR A 716 -2.10 4.13 -1.07
C THR A 716 -3.15 5.23 -1.16
N TRP A 717 -4.03 5.20 -2.17
CA TRP A 717 -5.13 6.16 -2.31
C TRP A 717 -6.17 6.04 -1.20
N TYR A 718 -6.53 4.80 -0.83
CA TYR A 718 -7.45 4.53 0.27
C TYR A 718 -6.89 5.03 1.61
N LYS A 719 -5.62 4.71 1.91
CA LYS A 719 -4.94 5.22 3.11
C LYS A 719 -4.86 6.74 3.09
N ALA A 720 -4.57 7.36 1.93
CA ALA A 720 -4.55 8.81 1.79
C ALA A 720 -5.93 9.45 2.05
N LEU A 721 -7.01 8.80 1.61
CA LEU A 721 -8.38 9.24 1.87
C LEU A 721 -8.72 9.14 3.37
N VAL A 722 -8.45 7.99 3.99
CA VAL A 722 -8.69 7.77 5.43
C VAL A 722 -7.88 8.75 6.28
N ASN A 723 -6.65 9.04 5.87
CA ASN A 723 -5.73 9.96 6.56
C ASN A 723 -5.93 11.44 6.20
N TYR A 724 -6.94 11.77 5.39
CA TYR A 724 -7.20 13.16 4.99
C TYR A 724 -7.71 14.02 6.15
N LEU A 725 -8.49 13.43 7.06
CA LEU A 725 -8.94 14.05 8.32
C LEU A 725 -8.43 13.23 9.50
N SER A 726 -8.40 13.84 10.70
CA SER A 726 -8.13 13.10 11.94
C SER A 726 -9.33 12.26 12.37
N VAL A 727 -9.09 11.28 13.26
CA VAL A 727 -10.13 10.40 13.82
C VAL A 727 -11.30 11.22 14.38
N ASP A 728 -10.98 12.28 15.11
CA ASP A 728 -11.96 13.15 15.74
C ASP A 728 -12.71 14.04 14.75
N CYS A 729 -12.05 14.46 13.67
CA CYS A 729 -12.70 15.20 12.59
C CYS A 729 -13.70 14.31 11.84
N TRP A 730 -13.33 13.05 11.53
CA TRP A 730 -14.25 12.07 10.96
C TRP A 730 -15.45 11.80 11.89
N ALA A 731 -15.19 11.60 13.18
CA ALA A 731 -16.24 11.40 14.17
C ALA A 731 -17.19 12.59 14.30
N PHE A 732 -16.66 13.82 14.33
CA PHE A 732 -17.44 15.04 14.38
C PHE A 732 -18.27 15.24 13.11
N LEU A 733 -17.67 15.04 11.92
CA LEU A 733 -18.39 15.12 10.65
C LEU A 733 -19.52 14.10 10.58
N GLY A 734 -19.28 12.87 11.06
CA GLY A 734 -20.31 11.86 11.19
C GLY A 734 -21.48 12.32 12.06
N LEU A 735 -21.21 12.88 13.25
CA LEU A 735 -22.28 13.42 14.12
C LEU A 735 -23.05 14.58 13.46
N VAL A 736 -22.37 15.44 12.70
CA VAL A 736 -23.01 16.52 11.92
C VAL A 736 -23.90 15.93 10.83
N CYS A 737 -23.43 14.94 10.08
CA CYS A 737 -24.23 14.21 9.08
C CYS A 737 -25.48 13.58 9.72
N LEU A 738 -25.34 12.95 10.88
CA LEU A 738 -26.47 12.39 11.62
C LEU A 738 -27.47 13.47 12.06
N ALA A 739 -26.99 14.60 12.59
CA ALA A 739 -27.83 15.73 12.97
C ALA A 739 -28.57 16.35 11.77
N LEU A 740 -27.89 16.50 10.61
CA LEU A 740 -28.49 16.96 9.36
C LEU A 740 -29.55 15.98 8.84
N SER A 741 -29.32 14.67 8.97
CA SER A 741 -30.31 13.65 8.63
C SER A 741 -31.57 13.78 9.49
N LEU A 742 -31.40 13.98 10.80
CA LEU A 742 -32.53 14.21 11.71
C LEU A 742 -33.25 15.52 11.43
N ALA A 743 -32.52 16.60 11.12
CA ALA A 743 -33.13 17.88 10.73
C ALA A 743 -33.92 17.75 9.42
N ALA A 744 -33.37 17.05 8.42
CA ALA A 744 -34.07 16.73 7.19
C ALA A 744 -35.32 15.89 7.47
N LEU A 745 -35.24 14.89 8.37
CA LEU A 745 -36.41 14.13 8.82
C LEU A 745 -37.46 15.04 9.46
N VAL A 746 -37.09 16.00 10.31
CA VAL A 746 -38.05 16.98 10.86
C VAL A 746 -38.72 17.76 9.72
N VAL A 747 -37.96 18.29 8.76
CA VAL A 747 -38.52 19.00 7.60
C VAL A 747 -39.48 18.10 6.82
N TYR A 748 -39.14 16.81 6.61
CA TYR A 748 -40.04 15.84 5.97
C TYR A 748 -41.39 15.72 6.67
N LEU A 749 -41.35 15.67 8.00
CA LEU A 749 -42.53 15.42 8.85
C LEU A 749 -43.41 16.66 9.03
N PHE A 750 -42.85 17.86 8.96
CA PHE A 750 -43.56 19.11 9.28
C PHE A 750 -43.83 20.02 8.08
N VAL A 751 -43.12 19.86 6.96
CA VAL A 751 -43.31 20.70 5.76
C VAL A 751 -44.18 19.96 4.73
N ASP A 752 -45.29 20.61 4.33
CA ASP A 752 -46.26 20.08 3.36
C ASP A 752 -45.95 20.44 1.89
N SER A 753 -44.82 21.09 1.61
CA SER A 753 -44.39 21.41 0.24
C SER A 753 -43.84 20.19 -0.50
N ASP A 754 -44.42 19.88 -1.67
CA ASP A 754 -44.03 18.74 -2.50
C ASP A 754 -42.60 18.80 -3.03
N GLY A 755 -42.09 20.02 -3.30
CA GLY A 755 -40.70 20.22 -3.75
C GLY A 755 -39.70 19.82 -2.65
N PHE A 756 -39.91 20.32 -1.43
CA PHE A 756 -39.05 20.01 -0.28
C PHE A 756 -39.13 18.53 0.10
N ARG A 757 -40.32 17.91 0.06
CA ARG A 757 -40.46 16.48 0.36
C ARG A 757 -39.68 15.58 -0.58
N LYS A 758 -39.64 15.89 -1.88
CA LYS A 758 -38.84 15.12 -2.86
C LYS A 758 -37.34 15.23 -2.58
N ALA A 759 -36.84 16.43 -2.28
CA ALA A 759 -35.45 16.65 -1.94
C ALA A 759 -35.06 15.92 -0.65
N VAL A 760 -35.91 16.00 0.38
CA VAL A 760 -35.65 15.42 1.70
C VAL A 760 -35.66 13.88 1.67
N LYS A 761 -36.49 13.25 0.84
CA LYS A 761 -36.47 11.78 0.62
C LYS A 761 -35.11 11.26 0.14
N VAL A 762 -34.34 12.09 -0.55
CA VAL A 762 -32.97 11.77 -1.00
C VAL A 762 -31.95 12.19 0.06
N ALA A 763 -32.14 13.34 0.70
CA ALA A 763 -31.20 13.88 1.68
C ALA A 763 -31.06 13.02 2.94
N VAL A 764 -32.16 12.48 3.49
CA VAL A 764 -32.12 11.64 4.70
C VAL A 764 -31.24 10.39 4.54
N PRO A 765 -31.44 9.52 3.51
CA PRO A 765 -30.59 8.36 3.31
C PRO A 765 -29.16 8.74 2.90
N ALA A 766 -28.97 9.85 2.17
CA ALA A 766 -27.64 10.33 1.80
C ALA A 766 -26.81 10.74 3.03
N PHE A 767 -27.38 11.53 3.94
CA PHE A 767 -26.67 11.92 5.18
C PHE A 767 -26.47 10.75 6.15
N LEU A 768 -27.38 9.76 6.18
CA LEU A 768 -27.16 8.52 6.94
C LEU A 768 -26.01 7.71 6.35
N PHE A 769 -25.92 7.61 5.02
CA PHE A 769 -24.82 6.93 4.35
C PHE A 769 -23.49 7.62 4.66
N LEU A 770 -23.44 8.95 4.58
CA LEU A 770 -22.25 9.72 4.94
C LEU A 770 -21.85 9.51 6.41
N PHE A 771 -22.80 9.52 7.35
CA PHE A 771 -22.53 9.18 8.75
C PHE A 771 -21.86 7.81 8.91
N LEU A 772 -22.36 6.77 8.22
CA LEU A 772 -21.78 5.44 8.27
C LEU A 772 -20.37 5.39 7.65
N LEU A 773 -20.18 6.12 6.55
CA LEU A 773 -18.90 6.22 5.85
C LEU A 773 -17.84 6.94 6.71
N ASP A 774 -18.19 8.08 7.30
CA ASP A 774 -17.32 8.85 8.18
C ASP A 774 -16.95 8.04 9.43
N THR A 775 -17.92 7.31 10.00
CA THR A 775 -17.68 6.39 11.13
C THR A 775 -16.75 5.25 10.73
N PHE A 776 -16.92 4.68 9.53
CA PHE A 776 -16.04 3.65 9.02
C PHE A 776 -14.61 4.16 8.85
N PHE A 777 -14.41 5.38 8.34
CA PHE A 777 -13.09 5.99 8.23
C PHE A 777 -12.46 6.28 9.59
N ALA A 778 -13.23 6.77 10.57
CA ALA A 778 -12.74 6.95 11.94
C ALA A 778 -12.25 5.62 12.55
N VAL A 779 -13.02 4.54 12.40
CA VAL A 779 -12.63 3.19 12.89
C VAL A 779 -11.38 2.68 12.17
N GLN A 780 -11.32 2.81 10.85
CA GLN A 780 -10.17 2.38 10.05
C GLN A 780 -8.91 3.15 10.41
N GLN A 781 -9.02 4.44 10.66
CA GLN A 781 -7.90 5.26 11.08
C GLN A 781 -7.41 4.90 12.49
N VAL A 782 -8.32 4.63 13.44
CA VAL A 782 -7.94 4.11 14.76
C VAL A 782 -7.19 2.79 14.63
N TYR A 783 -7.68 1.86 13.81
CA TYR A 783 -7.01 0.58 13.57
C TYR A 783 -5.60 0.75 12.96
N LEU A 784 -5.42 1.72 12.06
CA LEU A 784 -4.10 2.04 11.48
C LEU A 784 -3.15 2.72 12.48
N LEU A 785 -3.68 3.45 13.47
CA LEU A 785 -2.88 4.14 14.49
C LEU A 785 -2.43 3.20 15.61
N ASP A 786 -3.22 2.17 15.92
CA ASP A 786 -3.01 1.24 17.04
C ASP A 786 -2.12 0.02 16.67
N SER A 787 -1.62 -0.04 15.43
CA SER A 787 -0.75 -1.14 14.98
C SER A 787 0.71 -0.90 15.40
N ASP A 788 1.16 -1.58 16.46
CA ASP A 788 2.59 -1.69 16.86
C ASP A 788 3.41 -2.60 15.91
N ASP A 789 3.02 -2.64 14.64
CA ASP A 789 3.54 -3.58 13.65
C ASP A 789 4.95 -3.21 13.18
N HIS A 790 5.57 -2.13 13.67
CA HIS A 790 6.84 -1.62 13.14
C HIS A 790 7.80 -1.16 14.25
N GLY A 791 9.09 -1.30 13.99
CA GLY A 791 10.16 -0.83 14.88
C GLY A 791 11.39 -0.36 14.12
N ILE A 792 12.26 0.37 14.81
CA ILE A 792 13.53 0.89 14.30
C ILE A 792 14.69 0.17 15.01
N ILE A 793 15.70 -0.26 14.26
CA ILE A 793 16.92 -0.82 14.83
C ILE A 793 17.75 0.32 15.46
N MET A 794 18.05 0.20 16.75
CA MET A 794 18.73 1.26 17.53
C MET A 794 20.21 0.99 17.76
N SER A 795 20.67 -0.25 17.56
CA SER A 795 22.09 -0.59 17.67
C SER A 795 22.81 -0.44 16.33
N SER A 796 24.05 0.07 16.37
CA SER A 796 24.91 0.26 15.18
C SER A 796 24.97 -0.93 14.23
N SER A 797 24.92 -2.16 14.76
CA SER A 797 24.75 -3.38 14.00
C SER A 797 23.92 -4.40 14.81
N ALA A 798 22.87 -4.93 14.19
CA ALA A 798 22.00 -5.97 14.73
C ALA A 798 22.03 -7.19 13.81
N VAL A 799 22.51 -8.31 14.34
CA VAL A 799 22.50 -9.60 13.64
C VAL A 799 21.10 -10.20 13.70
N VAL A 800 20.50 -10.43 12.54
CA VAL A 800 19.22 -11.12 12.39
C VAL A 800 19.48 -12.61 12.19
N ARG A 801 18.81 -13.46 12.95
CA ARG A 801 19.00 -14.92 12.96
C ARG A 801 17.80 -15.65 12.38
N LYS A 802 17.99 -16.89 11.93
CA LYS A 802 16.89 -17.69 11.36
C LYS A 802 15.91 -18.21 12.42
N THR A 803 16.36 -18.41 13.65
CA THR A 803 15.53 -18.86 14.78
C THR A 803 15.88 -18.04 16.04
N PRO A 804 14.98 -17.97 17.05
CA PRO A 804 15.19 -17.21 18.28
C PRO A 804 16.18 -17.89 19.25
N ASP A 805 17.39 -18.17 18.76
CA ASP A 805 18.49 -18.75 19.50
C ASP A 805 19.80 -18.04 19.16
N GLN A 806 20.61 -17.78 20.18
CA GLN A 806 21.90 -17.10 20.04
C GLN A 806 22.90 -17.92 19.21
N GLN A 807 22.76 -19.25 19.18
CA GLN A 807 23.60 -20.15 18.38
C GLN A 807 23.06 -20.37 16.95
N SER A 808 21.88 -19.84 16.63
CA SER A 808 21.26 -20.00 15.32
C SER A 808 22.08 -19.34 14.21
N ALA A 809 22.02 -19.90 13.00
CA ALA A 809 22.68 -19.35 11.84
C ALA A 809 22.20 -17.91 11.56
N GLU A 810 23.15 -17.04 11.23
CA GLU A 810 22.90 -15.65 10.86
C GLU A 810 22.17 -15.62 9.50
N ALA A 811 21.10 -14.85 9.43
CA ALA A 811 20.32 -14.64 8.21
C ALA A 811 20.88 -13.44 7.43
N PHE A 812 21.01 -12.29 8.10
CA PHE A 812 21.57 -11.04 7.58
C PHE A 812 21.86 -10.08 8.73
N ILE A 813 22.47 -8.94 8.43
CA ILE A 813 22.79 -7.88 9.39
C ILE A 813 21.99 -6.64 9.02
N LEU A 814 21.43 -5.98 10.03
CA LEU A 814 20.82 -4.66 9.93
C LEU A 814 21.66 -3.65 10.70
N HIS A 815 21.58 -2.40 10.27
CA HIS A 815 22.24 -1.28 10.89
C HIS A 815 21.23 -0.37 11.60
N GLU A 816 21.77 0.55 12.38
CA GLU A 816 20.96 1.53 13.10
C GLU A 816 20.14 2.42 12.14
N GLY A 817 18.93 2.77 12.56
CA GLY A 817 17.96 3.56 11.78
C GLY A 817 17.13 2.75 10.78
N SER A 818 17.41 1.45 10.61
CA SER A 818 16.65 0.58 9.71
C SER A 818 15.24 0.28 10.25
N LYS A 819 14.22 0.57 9.43
CA LYS A 819 12.82 0.25 9.74
C LYS A 819 12.50 -1.19 9.42
N VAL A 820 11.84 -1.87 10.37
CA VAL A 820 11.43 -3.27 10.24
C VAL A 820 9.98 -3.42 10.65
N ARG A 821 9.28 -4.38 10.06
CA ARG A 821 7.95 -4.80 10.50
C ARG A 821 8.10 -5.86 11.59
N ILE A 822 7.45 -5.72 12.73
CA ILE A 822 7.40 -6.68 13.81
C ILE A 822 6.30 -7.71 13.48
N ILE A 823 6.67 -8.99 13.37
CA ILE A 823 5.72 -10.10 13.15
C ILE A 823 5.32 -10.71 14.48
N ASP A 824 6.30 -10.96 15.35
CA ASP A 824 6.08 -11.61 16.65
C ASP A 824 6.98 -10.96 17.70
N HIS A 825 6.38 -10.56 18.83
CA HIS A 825 7.07 -10.01 20.00
C HIS A 825 6.71 -10.77 21.29
N SER A 826 6.13 -11.97 21.17
CA SER A 826 5.70 -12.79 22.32
C SER A 826 6.86 -13.26 23.20
N MET A 827 8.09 -13.31 22.66
CA MET A 827 9.29 -13.71 23.39
C MET A 827 10.01 -12.51 24.01
N SER A 828 10.37 -12.61 25.29
CA SER A 828 10.96 -11.48 26.04
C SER A 828 12.36 -11.03 25.57
N GLN A 829 13.10 -11.89 24.87
CA GLN A 829 14.46 -11.60 24.40
C GLN A 829 14.61 -11.54 22.88
N TRP A 830 13.60 -12.00 22.14
CA TRP A 830 13.64 -12.16 20.69
C TRP A 830 12.38 -11.58 20.06
N THR A 831 12.56 -10.91 18.94
CA THR A 831 11.48 -10.32 18.17
C THR A 831 11.64 -10.77 16.73
N GLU A 832 10.60 -11.37 16.17
CA GLU A 832 10.56 -11.74 14.76
C GLU A 832 10.22 -10.50 13.95
N ILE A 833 11.02 -10.26 12.91
CA ILE A 833 10.93 -9.08 12.07
C ILE A 833 10.90 -9.46 10.60
N GLN A 834 10.28 -8.59 9.80
CA GLN A 834 10.23 -8.64 8.35
C GLN A 834 10.73 -7.32 7.76
N LEU A 835 11.56 -7.42 6.74
CA LEU A 835 11.99 -6.30 5.91
C LEU A 835 11.02 -6.07 4.75
N SER A 836 11.05 -4.87 4.18
CA SER A 836 10.24 -4.51 3.00
C SER A 836 10.56 -5.31 1.73
N ASP A 837 11.71 -5.99 1.69
CA ASP A 837 12.07 -6.92 0.61
C ASP A 837 11.57 -8.36 0.85
N GLY A 838 10.80 -8.57 1.92
CA GLY A 838 10.20 -9.85 2.29
C GLY A 838 11.12 -10.76 3.11
N ARG A 839 12.38 -10.40 3.36
CA ARG A 839 13.27 -11.19 4.24
C ARG A 839 12.76 -11.13 5.69
N GLN A 840 12.83 -12.28 6.36
CA GLN A 840 12.35 -12.44 7.74
C GLN A 840 13.44 -13.04 8.63
N GLY A 841 13.37 -12.77 9.92
CA GLY A 841 14.20 -13.42 10.93
C GLY A 841 14.05 -12.80 12.32
N TRP A 842 14.85 -13.30 13.25
CA TRP A 842 14.76 -12.97 14.67
C TRP A 842 15.91 -12.06 15.09
N VAL A 843 15.57 -10.93 15.69
CA VAL A 843 16.52 -9.97 16.28
C VAL A 843 16.34 -9.95 17.79
N ARG A 844 17.37 -9.59 18.56
CA ARG A 844 17.15 -9.42 20.01
C ARG A 844 16.32 -8.17 20.27
N THR A 845 15.35 -8.28 21.18
CA THR A 845 14.43 -7.19 21.52
C THR A 845 15.15 -5.91 21.96
N ARG A 846 16.32 -6.01 22.61
CA ARG A 846 17.13 -4.84 23.00
C ARG A 846 17.72 -4.02 21.84
N HIS A 847 17.74 -4.57 20.63
CA HIS A 847 18.29 -3.91 19.44
C HIS A 847 17.23 -3.16 18.64
N ILE A 848 15.95 -3.32 18.99
CA ILE A 848 14.81 -2.72 18.30
C ILE A 848 14.02 -1.88 19.28
N GLU A 849 13.55 -0.73 18.82
CA GLU A 849 12.56 0.07 19.53
C GLU A 849 11.29 0.16 18.68
N ALA A 850 10.15 -0.21 19.26
CA ALA A 850 8.86 -0.11 18.59
C ALA A 850 8.48 1.35 18.37
N ILE A 851 7.84 1.63 17.24
CA ILE A 851 7.38 2.97 16.86
C ILE A 851 6.23 3.37 17.77
#